data_AF-A0A1I7HMP6-F1
#
_entry.id   AF-A0A1I7HMP6-F1
#
_cell.length_a   1.000
_cell.length_b   1.000
_cell.length_c   1.000
_cell.angle_alpha   90.00
_cell.angle_beta   90.00
_cell.angle_gamma   90.00
#
_symmetry.space_group_name_H-M   'P 1'
#
loop_
_entity.id
_entity.type
_entity.pdbx_description
1 polymer ?
#
loop_
_entity_poly.entity_id
_entity_poly.type
_entity_poly.pdbx_seq_one_letter_code
_entity_poly.pdbx_strand_id
1 'polypeptide(L)'
;MKKVVKIAGALLLALLILVFGFGYSNLRDRHRGYGLDLRVENRHPGMLRAGFAAVPITPEYMEPWNDLDGNARFEPHKGDSYQDLNGNGKFDTYWIAGFGNRVAAQGVHDDIWARAMVLDDGTTRLALVALDLIGMFHPTVIDIRKMIPEDAGITYLMIASTHTHEAPDMLGLWGESPFKSGVNREWREYVKERVVESVVEAVNAMRPAHLRFSQNLTEGRVTLKDTREPHVYDDGLRMMQVIDAESSETLGTMIQWANHPETLWSRNLQISSDFPHYLREAVEKGVYLGDSLVRKGVGGVALYVNGAVGGLMTTHASMEVKDPLRDTVYLEPSFDKIRAQGDTLGLIILRTMEENSIEVKEAAINLRAKTFNLPLKNPLFRLAAAIGVMDADMTGWMKKRTEVAVWSIGPASFITFPGELYPEILNGGVEALPGRDFPVEALEVPPLRELMPGSFRFGIGLVNDEIGYIIPKSQWDVKEPYVYRDKPYYGEENSLGPETAPLLYRELRQLLEELPGSPAYPTQTEQAKNAILQRIITNVPSGELNELTHQQLLAMISEEERAIFANDHWRFTVDAPAMVSVMRHKEQQIVPFWLEEKGFRNTGMTLSNGNYEYEVWQKEYPAGEITLGINGFDLHRVVYFVTIGPVKGGVMPKIVSHSPERWRVVRMEKGAYTYNDWDELVIERLPAELEGHLLFTTIRGRAREAAILNAFRKTAYPASSAADQVVLTWCDDPRTTQAFQWRSDTSVTRMTLKYRKADGNDSDFSEIAASYRLLADNYIYNCPVVKHWEVNVERLQPDTKYQYRICNGDTGGETPLYTFRTAPQGESPFRFIYLGDTHNSDIVEKVVDQAFRTAPDAAFLLHSGDHVNTGLFRELWDEHFHYMRKVLPYLSFVPALGNHDSQDGLPPALYQHFFMLPRDNGTVLEPERNYAFTYGNSRFLILDSTGDVGRIASWLEEELKKAEERWKIVVTHFPIYWKDDSYPDMREKWASLFDRYGVDLVLSGHVHQYFRSYPVVGNIPRKPEEKGTVYVASVAVASRDLEPSSEKYNALHVNTGALYQTVEVESRQIHVVSRNLDGDKIDEFIIRKGVGAKP
;
A
#
# COMPACT_ATOMS: atom_id res chain seq x y z
N MET A 1 -61.61 -40.29 24.15
CA MET A 1 -60.72 -39.98 23.00
C MET A 1 -60.62 -38.48 22.66
N LYS A 2 -61.69 -37.76 22.27
CA LYS A 2 -61.58 -36.35 21.82
C LYS A 2 -60.95 -35.36 22.83
N LYS A 3 -61.15 -35.53 24.14
CA LYS A 3 -60.50 -34.69 25.18
C LYS A 3 -58.99 -34.95 25.30
N VAL A 4 -58.57 -36.21 25.23
CA VAL A 4 -57.15 -36.61 25.33
C VAL A 4 -56.36 -36.11 24.13
N VAL A 5 -56.92 -36.21 22.92
CA VAL A 5 -56.30 -35.67 21.70
C VAL A 5 -56.16 -34.14 21.76
N LYS A 6 -57.15 -33.43 22.30
CA LYS A 6 -57.06 -31.97 22.50
C LYS A 6 -56.02 -31.57 23.53
N ILE A 7 -55.90 -32.31 24.65
CA ILE A 7 -54.89 -32.05 25.68
C ILE A 7 -53.49 -32.34 25.13
N ALA A 8 -53.30 -33.49 24.46
CA ALA A 8 -52.03 -33.82 23.82
C ALA A 8 -51.63 -32.80 22.74
N GLY A 9 -52.59 -32.35 21.92
CA GLY A 9 -52.36 -31.29 20.94
C GLY A 9 -52.00 -29.94 21.57
N ALA A 10 -52.64 -29.57 22.69
CA ALA A 10 -52.34 -28.33 23.41
C ALA A 10 -50.95 -28.38 24.07
N LEU A 11 -50.58 -29.52 24.65
CA LEU A 11 -49.24 -29.75 25.22
C LEU A 11 -48.16 -29.73 24.15
N LEU A 12 -48.40 -30.34 22.99
CA LEU A 12 -47.48 -30.29 21.86
C LEU A 12 -47.31 -28.86 21.34
N LEU A 13 -48.40 -28.09 21.23
CA LEU A 13 -48.33 -26.69 20.82
C LEU A 13 -47.56 -25.85 21.84
N ALA A 14 -47.80 -26.03 23.14
CA ALA A 14 -47.06 -25.35 24.19
C ALA A 14 -45.56 -25.68 24.15
N LEU A 15 -45.22 -26.96 23.94
CA LEU A 15 -43.83 -27.40 23.76
C LEU A 15 -43.18 -26.76 22.53
N LEU A 16 -43.88 -26.72 21.39
CA LEU A 16 -43.40 -26.07 20.17
C LEU A 16 -43.17 -24.57 20.37
N ILE A 17 -44.07 -23.88 21.09
CA ILE A 17 -43.91 -22.46 21.43
C ILE A 17 -42.68 -22.25 22.33
N LEU A 18 -42.47 -23.12 23.33
CA LEU A 18 -41.30 -23.04 24.22
C LEU A 18 -39.99 -23.29 23.47
N VAL A 19 -39.94 -24.31 22.62
CA VAL A 19 -38.77 -24.61 21.78
C VAL A 19 -38.47 -23.47 20.82
N PHE A 20 -39.50 -22.93 20.16
CA PHE A 20 -39.33 -21.79 19.26
C PHE A 20 -38.91 -20.53 20.00
N GLY A 21 -39.48 -20.27 21.18
CA GLY A 21 -39.12 -19.14 22.03
C GLY A 21 -37.67 -19.22 22.54
N PHE A 22 -37.23 -20.42 22.96
CA PHE A 22 -35.85 -20.68 23.36
C PHE A 22 -34.88 -20.48 22.19
N GLY A 23 -35.16 -21.09 21.04
CA GLY A 23 -34.35 -20.93 19.84
C GLY A 23 -34.29 -19.48 19.36
N TYR A 24 -35.41 -18.76 19.36
CA TYR A 24 -35.45 -17.33 19.04
C TYR A 24 -34.63 -16.50 20.03
N SER A 25 -34.68 -16.83 21.32
CA SER A 25 -33.91 -16.12 22.35
C SER A 25 -32.40 -16.27 22.15
N ASN A 26 -31.94 -17.43 21.71
CA ASN A 26 -30.51 -17.67 21.44
C ASN A 26 -30.05 -16.98 20.16
N LEU A 27 -30.88 -17.02 19.11
CA LEU A 27 -30.55 -16.47 17.78
C LEU A 27 -30.75 -14.96 17.65
N ARG A 28 -31.43 -14.29 18.60
CA ARG A 28 -31.73 -12.86 18.48
C ARG A 28 -30.46 -12.02 18.44
N ASP A 29 -30.38 -11.06 17.50
CA ASP A 29 -29.39 -9.96 17.53
C ASP A 29 -29.47 -9.24 18.89
N ARG A 30 -28.40 -9.32 19.67
CA ARG A 30 -28.31 -8.71 21.02
C ARG A 30 -27.93 -7.24 20.94
N HIS A 31 -27.41 -6.81 19.79
CA HIS A 31 -26.88 -5.48 19.53
C HIS A 31 -27.60 -4.86 18.32
N ARG A 32 -28.94 -4.86 18.35
CA ARG A 32 -29.75 -4.28 17.29
C ARG A 32 -29.37 -2.82 17.06
N GLY A 33 -29.12 -2.47 15.79
CA GLY A 33 -28.76 -1.12 15.38
C GLY A 33 -27.27 -0.80 15.50
N TYR A 34 -26.44 -1.71 16.02
CA TYR A 34 -25.00 -1.54 15.96
C TYR A 34 -24.51 -1.73 14.52
N GLY A 35 -23.79 -0.73 14.03
CA GLY A 35 -23.09 -0.75 12.75
C GLY A 35 -21.89 0.18 12.84
N LEU A 36 -20.77 -0.25 12.27
CA LEU A 36 -19.53 0.50 12.20
C LEU A 36 -19.22 0.79 10.73
N ASP A 37 -18.90 2.04 10.44
CA ASP A 37 -18.32 2.50 9.17
C ASP A 37 -17.43 3.70 9.49
N LEU A 38 -16.18 3.42 9.86
CA LEU A 38 -15.20 4.42 10.29
C LEU A 38 -14.29 4.78 9.13
N ARG A 39 -14.11 6.09 8.95
CA ARG A 39 -13.17 6.69 8.01
C ARG A 39 -12.35 7.76 8.73
N VAL A 40 -11.09 7.45 9.00
CA VAL A 40 -10.14 8.36 9.63
C VAL A 40 -8.97 8.58 8.68
N GLU A 41 -8.68 9.83 8.41
CA GLU A 41 -7.58 10.24 7.54
C GLU A 41 -6.81 11.37 8.19
N ASN A 42 -5.55 11.10 8.49
CA ASN A 42 -4.62 12.08 9.01
C ASN A 42 -3.42 12.17 8.06
N ARG A 43 -3.29 13.33 7.42
CA ARG A 43 -2.22 13.63 6.46
C ARG A 43 -1.03 14.38 7.08
N HIS A 44 -1.08 14.63 8.39
CA HIS A 44 -0.07 15.39 9.11
C HIS A 44 0.59 14.49 10.16
N PRO A 45 1.68 13.79 9.81
CA PRO A 45 2.48 13.06 10.77
C PRO A 45 2.90 13.95 11.94
N GLY A 46 2.83 13.40 13.15
CA GLY A 46 3.27 14.06 14.37
C GLY A 46 3.91 13.09 15.34
N MET A 47 4.42 13.62 16.45
CA MET A 47 4.93 12.82 17.56
C MET A 47 3.80 11.93 18.10
N LEU A 48 4.03 10.62 18.12
CA LEU A 48 3.07 9.68 18.67
C LEU A 48 3.14 9.64 20.19
N ARG A 49 2.06 9.16 20.79
CA ARG A 49 2.08 8.62 22.14
C ARG A 49 1.69 7.16 22.11
N ALA A 50 2.29 6.37 22.99
CA ALA A 50 1.97 4.96 23.09
C ALA A 50 2.05 4.47 24.52
N GLY A 51 1.21 3.48 24.85
CA GLY A 51 1.17 2.86 26.15
C GLY A 51 0.79 1.38 26.04
N PHE A 52 1.26 0.60 26.99
CA PHE A 52 1.14 -0.85 26.99
C PHE A 52 0.74 -1.36 28.37
N ALA A 53 0.03 -2.50 28.39
CA ALA A 53 -0.31 -3.19 29.62
C ALA A 53 -0.40 -4.70 29.37
N ALA A 54 -0.14 -5.49 30.41
CA ALA A 54 -0.31 -6.94 30.40
C ALA A 54 -1.05 -7.36 31.66
N VAL A 55 -2.25 -7.91 31.47
CA VAL A 55 -3.22 -8.18 32.53
C VAL A 55 -3.58 -9.67 32.47
N PRO A 56 -3.35 -10.47 33.52
CA PRO A 56 -3.68 -11.90 33.47
C PRO A 56 -5.20 -12.12 33.41
N ILE A 57 -5.61 -13.10 32.61
CA ILE A 57 -6.99 -13.61 32.46
C ILE A 57 -7.12 -15.07 32.91
N THR A 58 -6.07 -15.61 33.52
CA THR A 58 -6.01 -16.96 34.06
C THR A 58 -7.13 -17.20 35.09
N PRO A 59 -7.84 -18.34 35.05
CA PRO A 59 -8.79 -18.69 36.10
C PRO A 59 -8.11 -18.92 37.46
N GLU A 60 -8.72 -18.42 38.53
CA GLU A 60 -8.15 -18.47 39.89
C GLU A 60 -8.42 -19.79 40.64
N TYR A 61 -9.48 -20.52 40.27
CA TYR A 61 -9.93 -21.70 41.03
C TYR A 61 -10.38 -22.83 40.09
N MET A 62 -9.85 -24.03 40.28
CA MET A 62 -10.32 -25.25 39.64
C MET A 62 -10.12 -26.46 40.55
N GLU A 63 -10.98 -27.46 40.40
CA GLU A 63 -10.92 -28.68 41.20
C GLU A 63 -10.02 -29.75 40.56
N PRO A 64 -9.15 -30.40 41.34
CA PRO A 64 -8.30 -31.46 40.81
C PRO A 64 -9.14 -32.71 40.51
N TRP A 65 -8.80 -33.37 39.43
CA TRP A 65 -9.44 -34.62 38.99
C TRP A 65 -8.39 -35.64 38.52
N ASN A 66 -8.76 -36.92 38.50
CA ASN A 66 -7.88 -37.99 38.01
C ASN A 66 -8.26 -38.44 36.59
N ASP A 67 -7.28 -38.53 35.70
CA ASP A 67 -7.40 -39.19 34.40
C ASP A 67 -6.94 -40.65 34.54
N LEU A 68 -7.89 -41.58 34.75
CA LEU A 68 -7.55 -42.96 35.11
C LEU A 68 -7.00 -43.78 33.93
N ASP A 69 -7.50 -43.55 32.71
CA ASP A 69 -7.10 -44.29 31.50
C ASP A 69 -6.07 -43.52 30.64
N GLY A 70 -5.70 -42.30 31.04
CA GLY A 70 -4.65 -41.50 30.41
C GLY A 70 -5.05 -40.93 29.05
N ASN A 71 -6.35 -40.77 28.82
CA ASN A 71 -6.90 -40.32 27.53
C ASN A 71 -7.12 -38.81 27.46
N ALA A 72 -6.82 -38.06 28.52
CA ALA A 72 -7.02 -36.63 28.68
C ALA A 72 -8.49 -36.18 28.53
N ARG A 73 -9.44 -37.01 28.95
CA ARG A 73 -10.88 -36.72 28.95
C ARG A 73 -11.49 -37.09 30.30
N PHE A 74 -12.28 -36.18 30.87
CA PHE A 74 -13.04 -36.44 32.09
C PHE A 74 -14.27 -37.30 31.80
N GLU A 75 -14.24 -38.56 32.22
CA GLU A 75 -15.25 -39.56 31.96
C GLU A 75 -15.65 -40.32 33.24
N PRO A 76 -16.59 -39.76 34.05
CA PRO A 76 -16.99 -40.36 35.33
C PRO A 76 -17.45 -41.82 35.25
N HIS A 77 -18.07 -42.19 34.13
CA HIS A 77 -18.54 -43.56 33.87
C HIS A 77 -17.41 -44.57 33.65
N LYS A 78 -16.17 -44.11 33.40
CA LYS A 78 -14.96 -44.93 33.29
C LYS A 78 -14.11 -44.93 34.58
N GLY A 79 -14.51 -44.19 35.61
CA GLY A 79 -13.83 -44.17 36.90
C GLY A 79 -13.08 -42.88 37.23
N ASP A 80 -13.18 -41.85 36.38
CA ASP A 80 -12.66 -40.52 36.71
C ASP A 80 -13.49 -39.87 37.82
N SER A 81 -12.82 -39.15 38.70
CA SER A 81 -13.40 -38.49 39.86
C SER A 81 -12.69 -37.15 40.12
N TYR A 82 -13.36 -36.26 40.83
CA TYR A 82 -12.83 -34.96 41.23
C TYR A 82 -12.94 -34.79 42.74
N GLN A 83 -12.13 -33.89 43.29
CA GLN A 83 -12.24 -33.49 44.69
C GLN A 83 -13.11 -32.24 44.77
N ASP A 84 -14.31 -32.40 45.33
CA ASP A 84 -15.23 -31.28 45.62
C ASP A 84 -14.68 -30.46 46.79
N LEU A 85 -13.85 -29.45 46.50
CA LEU A 85 -13.13 -28.69 47.51
C LEU A 85 -14.02 -27.65 48.20
N ASN A 86 -15.11 -27.22 47.55
CA ASN A 86 -16.04 -26.23 48.09
C ASN A 86 -17.36 -26.83 48.65
N GLY A 87 -17.57 -28.13 48.46
CA GLY A 87 -18.69 -28.90 49.02
C GLY A 87 -20.02 -28.67 48.32
N ASN A 88 -20.03 -28.19 47.07
CA ASN A 88 -21.25 -27.85 46.34
C ASN A 88 -21.81 -29.01 45.49
N GLY A 89 -21.09 -30.14 45.42
CA GLY A 89 -21.45 -31.34 44.67
C GLY A 89 -21.37 -31.20 43.15
N LYS A 90 -20.64 -30.21 42.63
CA LYS A 90 -20.42 -29.94 41.21
C LYS A 90 -18.92 -29.97 40.92
N PHE A 91 -18.57 -30.41 39.73
CA PHE A 91 -17.20 -30.35 39.26
C PHE A 91 -16.89 -28.93 38.75
N ASP A 92 -16.21 -28.15 39.57
CA ASP A 92 -15.86 -26.77 39.26
C ASP A 92 -14.50 -26.70 38.58
N THR A 93 -14.51 -26.79 37.25
CA THR A 93 -13.32 -26.71 36.40
C THR A 93 -13.62 -25.94 35.11
N TYR A 94 -12.60 -25.84 34.24
CA TYR A 94 -12.67 -25.24 32.92
C TYR A 94 -12.43 -26.30 31.84
N TRP A 95 -13.22 -26.23 30.78
CA TRP A 95 -13.03 -27.07 29.61
C TRP A 95 -12.04 -26.39 28.65
N ILE A 96 -10.98 -27.09 28.27
CA ILE A 96 -9.95 -26.60 27.34
C ILE A 96 -10.48 -26.68 25.90
N ALA A 97 -10.27 -25.61 25.13
CA ALA A 97 -10.77 -25.45 23.77
C ALA A 97 -9.92 -26.19 22.70
N GLY A 98 -10.43 -26.32 21.47
CA GLY A 98 -9.67 -26.84 20.32
C GLY A 98 -9.83 -28.35 20.09
N PHE A 99 -9.23 -29.19 20.94
CA PHE A 99 -9.03 -30.61 20.62
C PHE A 99 -10.19 -31.58 20.95
N GLY A 100 -11.35 -31.09 21.39
CA GLY A 100 -12.56 -31.90 21.55
C GLY A 100 -13.30 -31.68 22.87
N ASN A 101 -14.42 -32.38 23.06
CA ASN A 101 -15.19 -32.29 24.30
C ASN A 101 -14.54 -33.11 25.42
N ARG A 102 -14.86 -32.78 26.67
CA ARG A 102 -14.42 -33.41 27.93
C ARG A 102 -12.95 -33.19 28.32
N VAL A 103 -12.26 -32.22 27.73
CA VAL A 103 -10.89 -31.87 28.16
C VAL A 103 -10.97 -30.93 29.35
N ALA A 104 -10.89 -31.46 30.57
CA ALA A 104 -10.98 -30.64 31.78
C ALA A 104 -9.58 -30.23 32.25
N ALA A 105 -9.38 -28.94 32.51
CA ALA A 105 -8.12 -28.44 33.07
C ALA A 105 -7.81 -29.07 34.44
N GLN A 106 -6.55 -29.43 34.66
CA GLN A 106 -6.00 -29.93 35.92
C GLN A 106 -5.12 -28.90 36.65
N GLY A 107 -4.72 -27.83 35.96
CA GLY A 107 -3.87 -26.79 36.52
C GLY A 107 -3.55 -25.70 35.52
N VAL A 108 -2.60 -24.84 35.90
CA VAL A 108 -2.05 -23.76 35.10
C VAL A 108 -0.54 -23.97 35.03
N HIS A 109 0.02 -24.00 33.82
CA HIS A 109 1.46 -24.03 33.63
C HIS A 109 2.04 -22.61 33.61
N ASP A 110 1.43 -21.74 32.81
CA ASP A 110 1.75 -20.32 32.70
C ASP A 110 0.47 -19.50 32.54
N ASP A 111 0.54 -18.23 32.94
CA ASP A 111 -0.59 -17.32 32.82
C ASP A 111 -1.00 -17.13 31.36
N ILE A 112 -2.31 -17.00 31.15
CA ILE A 112 -2.91 -16.50 29.92
C ILE A 112 -3.27 -15.02 30.10
N TRP A 113 -3.10 -14.21 29.06
CA TRP A 113 -3.07 -12.75 29.18
C TRP A 113 -4.07 -12.03 28.29
N ALA A 114 -4.49 -10.85 28.76
CA ALA A 114 -4.92 -9.74 27.94
C ALA A 114 -3.78 -8.71 27.85
N ARG A 115 -3.15 -8.60 26.69
CA ARG A 115 -2.03 -7.68 26.46
C ARG A 115 -2.46 -6.56 25.52
N ALA A 116 -2.43 -5.33 26.01
CA ALA A 116 -2.92 -4.16 25.29
C ALA A 116 -1.77 -3.28 24.80
N MET A 117 -1.96 -2.73 23.60
CA MET A 117 -1.19 -1.64 23.02
C MET A 117 -2.17 -0.53 22.65
N VAL A 118 -1.85 0.70 23.05
CA VAL A 118 -2.57 1.91 22.64
C VAL A 118 -1.60 2.82 21.91
N LEU A 119 -1.99 3.27 20.72
CA LEU A 119 -1.27 4.26 19.90
C LEU A 119 -2.15 5.50 19.72
N ASP A 120 -1.56 6.67 19.85
CA ASP A 120 -2.25 7.96 19.77
C ASP A 120 -1.43 8.96 18.94
N ASP A 121 -2.00 9.48 17.85
CA ASP A 121 -1.36 10.50 17.00
C ASP A 121 -1.83 11.94 17.28
N GLY A 122 -2.57 12.13 18.38
CA GLY A 122 -3.20 13.39 18.76
C GLY A 122 -4.60 13.61 18.16
N THR A 123 -4.96 12.86 17.11
CA THR A 123 -6.29 12.90 16.47
C THR A 123 -7.05 11.58 16.62
N THR A 124 -6.31 10.48 16.66
CA THR A 124 -6.79 9.11 16.60
C THR A 124 -6.11 8.30 17.68
N ARG A 125 -6.90 7.61 18.51
CA ARG A 125 -6.40 6.69 19.53
C ARG A 125 -6.85 5.26 19.21
N LEU A 126 -5.91 4.44 18.79
CA LEU A 126 -6.12 3.06 18.37
C LEU A 126 -5.67 2.11 19.48
N ALA A 127 -6.55 1.20 19.89
CA ALA A 127 -6.21 0.14 20.84
C ALA A 127 -6.22 -1.24 20.15
N LEU A 128 -5.23 -2.06 20.46
CA LEU A 128 -5.16 -3.47 20.08
C LEU A 128 -4.93 -4.31 21.35
N VAL A 129 -5.76 -5.31 21.56
CA VAL A 129 -5.60 -6.28 22.65
C VAL A 129 -5.37 -7.67 22.06
N ALA A 130 -4.25 -8.30 22.42
CA ALA A 130 -3.99 -9.71 22.15
C ALA A 130 -4.45 -10.55 23.35
N LEU A 131 -5.33 -11.51 23.11
CA LEU A 131 -5.89 -12.42 24.11
C LEU A 131 -5.38 -13.84 23.91
N ASP A 132 -4.89 -14.45 24.98
CA ASP A 132 -4.53 -15.87 24.99
C ASP A 132 -5.80 -16.74 25.09
N LEU A 133 -6.50 -16.84 23.97
CA LEU A 133 -7.75 -17.57 23.78
C LEU A 133 -7.78 -18.22 22.40
N ILE A 134 -8.65 -19.22 22.22
CA ILE A 134 -8.92 -19.80 20.90
C ILE A 134 -9.62 -18.79 19.97
N GLY A 135 -10.48 -17.92 20.48
CA GLY A 135 -11.27 -17.01 19.67
C GLY A 135 -12.33 -16.31 20.49
N MET A 136 -12.99 -15.31 19.89
CA MET A 136 -14.08 -14.58 20.52
C MET A 136 -15.13 -14.17 19.48
N PHE A 137 -16.42 -14.32 19.81
CA PHE A 137 -17.48 -13.85 18.92
C PHE A 137 -17.71 -12.34 19.00
N HIS A 138 -18.09 -11.74 17.86
CA HIS A 138 -18.34 -10.31 17.71
C HIS A 138 -19.25 -9.67 18.79
N PRO A 139 -20.34 -10.31 19.28
CA PRO A 139 -21.17 -9.72 20.33
C PRO A 139 -20.40 -9.39 21.62
N THR A 140 -19.48 -10.28 22.03
CA THR A 140 -18.62 -10.06 23.20
C THR A 140 -17.69 -8.88 23.00
N VAL A 141 -17.18 -8.68 21.78
CA VAL A 141 -16.35 -7.52 21.41
C VAL A 141 -17.15 -6.22 21.53
N ILE A 142 -18.43 -6.23 21.10
CA ILE A 142 -19.30 -5.07 21.27
C ILE A 142 -19.57 -4.79 22.75
N ASP A 143 -19.79 -5.82 23.57
CA ASP A 143 -19.96 -5.66 25.01
C ASP A 143 -18.73 -5.01 25.66
N ILE A 144 -17.53 -5.49 25.34
CA ILE A 144 -16.28 -4.91 25.84
C ILE A 144 -16.16 -3.43 25.43
N ARG A 145 -16.42 -3.10 24.15
CA ARG A 145 -16.37 -1.71 23.67
C ARG A 145 -17.33 -0.79 24.41
N LYS A 146 -18.51 -1.28 24.84
CA LYS A 146 -19.46 -0.51 25.65
C LYS A 146 -19.00 -0.32 27.10
N MET A 147 -18.12 -1.18 27.60
CA MET A 147 -17.57 -1.10 28.96
C MET A 147 -16.34 -0.18 29.04
N ILE A 148 -15.72 0.19 27.91
CA ILE A 148 -14.61 1.14 27.88
C ILE A 148 -15.09 2.53 28.34
N PRO A 149 -14.43 3.16 29.33
CA PRO A 149 -14.75 4.52 29.76
C PRO A 149 -14.61 5.54 28.61
N GLU A 150 -15.55 6.48 28.48
CA GLU A 150 -15.51 7.50 27.40
C GLU A 150 -14.26 8.39 27.48
N ASP A 151 -13.75 8.66 28.68
CA ASP A 151 -12.54 9.45 28.93
C ASP A 151 -11.23 8.72 28.55
N ALA A 152 -11.29 7.39 28.35
CA ALA A 152 -10.21 6.64 27.73
C ALA A 152 -9.98 7.05 26.26
N GLY A 153 -10.96 7.73 25.63
CA GLY A 153 -10.81 8.38 24.33
C GLY A 153 -10.48 7.45 23.15
N ILE A 154 -10.78 6.16 23.28
CA ILE A 154 -10.48 5.16 22.25
C ILE A 154 -11.34 5.42 21.00
N THR A 155 -10.69 5.71 19.87
CA THR A 155 -11.37 5.84 18.57
C THR A 155 -11.83 4.49 18.05
N TYR A 156 -10.98 3.47 18.17
CA TYR A 156 -11.27 2.11 17.73
C TYR A 156 -10.47 1.08 18.53
N LEU A 157 -11.13 0.02 18.99
CA LEU A 157 -10.55 -1.07 19.76
C LEU A 157 -10.60 -2.37 18.94
N MET A 158 -9.45 -2.96 18.64
CA MET A 158 -9.32 -4.28 18.04
C MET A 158 -8.99 -5.31 19.12
N ILE A 159 -9.61 -6.48 19.04
CA ILE A 159 -9.35 -7.60 19.95
C ILE A 159 -8.96 -8.80 19.09
N ALA A 160 -7.71 -9.23 19.19
CA ALA A 160 -7.14 -10.37 18.50
C ALA A 160 -6.99 -11.56 19.46
N SER A 161 -7.22 -12.78 18.99
CA SER A 161 -6.92 -13.99 19.75
C SER A 161 -5.60 -14.62 19.26
N THR A 162 -4.76 -15.12 20.17
CA THR A 162 -3.54 -15.85 19.78
C THR A 162 -3.86 -17.20 19.16
N HIS A 163 -5.09 -17.70 19.36
CA HIS A 163 -5.57 -19.01 18.95
C HIS A 163 -5.05 -20.17 19.78
N THR A 164 -4.60 -19.93 21.02
CA THR A 164 -4.12 -21.04 21.87
C THR A 164 -5.21 -22.09 22.08
N HIS A 165 -4.85 -23.36 21.86
CA HIS A 165 -5.70 -24.52 22.12
C HIS A 165 -5.58 -25.03 23.56
N GLU A 166 -4.90 -24.27 24.43
CA GLU A 166 -4.63 -24.64 25.82
C GLU A 166 -5.30 -23.66 26.81
N ALA A 167 -6.32 -22.93 26.35
CA ALA A 167 -7.11 -22.00 27.15
C ALA A 167 -8.56 -22.50 27.37
N PRO A 168 -9.27 -22.02 28.41
CA PRO A 168 -10.67 -22.32 28.61
C PRO A 168 -11.56 -21.92 27.42
N ASP A 169 -12.59 -22.72 27.15
CA ASP A 169 -13.54 -22.50 26.05
C ASP A 169 -14.27 -21.16 26.18
N MET A 170 -14.08 -20.31 25.17
CA MET A 170 -14.73 -19.00 25.03
C MET A 170 -15.85 -18.99 23.98
N LEU A 171 -15.90 -20.00 23.11
CA LEU A 171 -16.84 -20.08 21.98
C LEU A 171 -18.06 -20.98 22.28
N GLY A 172 -17.90 -21.93 23.19
CA GLY A 172 -18.95 -22.87 23.63
C GLY A 172 -18.92 -24.20 22.90
N LEU A 173 -17.92 -24.48 22.07
CA LEU A 173 -17.87 -25.69 21.24
C LEU A 173 -17.28 -26.91 21.98
N TRP A 174 -16.60 -26.70 23.11
CA TRP A 174 -15.81 -27.72 23.81
C TRP A 174 -16.21 -27.83 25.28
N GLY A 175 -17.30 -28.53 25.56
CA GLY A 175 -17.79 -28.77 26.93
C GLY A 175 -17.83 -30.25 27.31
N GLU A 176 -18.76 -30.61 28.19
CA GLU A 176 -18.97 -32.00 28.63
C GLU A 176 -19.46 -32.93 27.49
N SER A 177 -20.12 -32.34 26.49
CA SER A 177 -20.63 -33.03 25.31
C SER A 177 -20.89 -32.04 24.17
N PRO A 178 -21.04 -32.49 22.91
CA PRO A 178 -21.36 -31.62 21.78
C PRO A 178 -22.66 -30.81 21.91
N PHE A 179 -23.51 -31.12 22.89
CA PHE A 179 -24.78 -30.42 23.16
C PHE A 179 -24.74 -29.50 24.37
N LYS A 180 -23.58 -29.34 25.03
CA LYS A 180 -23.42 -28.52 26.22
C LYS A 180 -22.20 -27.63 26.09
N SER A 181 -22.41 -26.32 26.15
CA SER A 181 -21.34 -25.31 26.08
C SER A 181 -20.25 -25.54 27.12
N GLY A 182 -18.98 -25.40 26.71
CA GLY A 182 -17.83 -25.40 27.61
C GLY A 182 -17.61 -24.08 28.34
N VAL A 183 -18.24 -23.00 27.87
CA VAL A 183 -17.99 -21.66 28.43
C VAL A 183 -18.47 -21.53 29.89
N ASN A 184 -17.54 -21.15 30.75
CA ASN A 184 -17.83 -20.65 32.09
C ASN A 184 -18.25 -19.16 32.01
N ARG A 185 -19.46 -18.86 32.48
CA ARG A 185 -20.05 -17.50 32.37
C ARG A 185 -19.36 -16.48 33.26
N GLU A 186 -18.96 -16.85 34.47
CA GLU A 186 -18.31 -15.95 35.41
C GLU A 186 -16.92 -15.57 34.89
N TRP A 187 -16.18 -16.56 34.38
CA TRP A 187 -14.88 -16.31 33.77
C TRP A 187 -14.98 -15.49 32.48
N ARG A 188 -16.02 -15.66 31.65
CA ARG A 188 -16.25 -14.79 30.49
C ARG A 188 -16.42 -13.32 30.90
N GLU A 189 -17.23 -13.04 31.91
CA GLU A 189 -17.41 -11.66 32.39
C GLU A 189 -16.12 -11.11 33.01
N TYR A 190 -15.39 -11.94 33.77
CA TYR A 190 -14.05 -11.60 34.25
C TYR A 190 -13.10 -11.24 33.09
N VAL A 191 -13.02 -12.05 32.03
CA VAL A 191 -12.21 -11.75 30.84
C VAL A 191 -12.58 -10.39 30.24
N LYS A 192 -13.88 -10.08 30.11
CA LYS A 192 -14.32 -8.76 29.61
C LYS A 192 -13.81 -7.62 30.47
N GLU A 193 -13.92 -7.74 31.80
CA GLU A 193 -13.41 -6.75 32.76
C GLU A 193 -11.89 -6.58 32.63
N ARG A 194 -11.14 -7.68 32.54
CA ARG A 194 -9.68 -7.67 32.37
C ARG A 194 -9.25 -7.08 31.03
N VAL A 195 -10.01 -7.28 29.95
CA VAL A 195 -9.76 -6.58 28.68
C VAL A 195 -9.91 -5.06 28.85
N VAL A 196 -10.99 -4.61 29.47
CA VAL A 196 -11.19 -3.17 29.74
C VAL A 196 -10.07 -2.60 30.58
N GLU A 197 -9.69 -3.30 31.65
CA GLU A 197 -8.59 -2.90 32.52
C GLU A 197 -7.28 -2.78 31.75
N SER A 198 -6.94 -3.76 30.91
CA SER A 198 -5.73 -3.71 30.08
C SER A 198 -5.69 -2.49 29.17
N VAL A 199 -6.82 -2.10 28.57
CA VAL A 199 -6.90 -0.90 27.73
C VAL A 199 -6.74 0.36 28.57
N VAL A 200 -7.41 0.45 29.72
CA VAL A 200 -7.34 1.63 30.60
C VAL A 200 -5.93 1.80 31.18
N GLU A 201 -5.28 0.72 31.60
CA GLU A 201 -3.88 0.75 32.05
C GLU A 201 -2.93 1.21 30.93
N ALA A 202 -3.10 0.69 29.72
CA ALA A 202 -2.31 1.12 28.57
C ALA A 202 -2.51 2.61 28.25
N VAL A 203 -3.75 3.12 28.32
CA VAL A 203 -4.04 4.56 28.17
C VAL A 203 -3.33 5.39 29.24
N ASN A 204 -3.40 4.96 30.50
CA ASN A 204 -2.75 5.67 31.62
C ASN A 204 -1.21 5.64 31.54
N ALA A 205 -0.66 4.58 30.92
CA ALA A 205 0.76 4.42 30.71
C ALA A 205 1.32 5.19 29.50
N MET A 206 0.49 5.89 28.71
CA MET A 206 0.96 6.51 27.46
C MET A 206 2.07 7.55 27.65
N ARG A 207 3.14 7.41 26.86
CA ARG A 207 4.30 8.30 26.78
C ARG A 207 4.58 8.69 25.32
N PRO A 208 5.26 9.82 25.06
CA PRO A 208 5.77 10.14 23.73
C PRO A 208 6.63 8.99 23.18
N ALA A 209 6.44 8.61 21.91
CA ALA A 209 7.05 7.40 21.38
C ALA A 209 7.48 7.51 19.91
N HIS A 210 8.55 6.81 19.57
CA HIS A 210 8.95 6.48 18.20
C HIS A 210 8.59 5.03 17.88
N LEU A 211 8.43 4.72 16.60
CA LEU A 211 8.23 3.35 16.12
C LEU A 211 9.50 2.85 15.46
N ARG A 212 9.75 1.55 15.57
CA ARG A 212 10.79 0.85 14.84
C ARG A 212 10.20 -0.40 14.21
N PHE A 213 10.25 -0.47 12.89
CA PHE A 213 9.71 -1.58 12.11
C PHE A 213 10.83 -2.49 11.63
N SER A 214 10.64 -3.80 11.74
CA SER A 214 11.55 -4.81 11.18
C SER A 214 10.76 -6.03 10.74
N GLN A 215 11.33 -6.82 9.83
CA GLN A 215 10.69 -8.04 9.35
C GLN A 215 11.70 -9.07 8.87
N ASN A 216 11.37 -10.34 9.05
CA ASN A 216 12.08 -11.49 8.48
C ASN A 216 11.06 -12.36 7.75
N LEU A 217 11.09 -12.36 6.42
CA LEU A 217 10.03 -12.95 5.60
C LEU A 217 10.22 -14.44 5.31
N THR A 218 11.30 -15.07 5.81
CA THR A 218 11.68 -16.43 5.39
C THR A 218 11.98 -17.38 6.54
N GLU A 219 12.63 -16.90 7.61
CA GLU A 219 13.13 -17.78 8.67
C GLU A 219 12.03 -18.26 9.63
N GLY A 220 10.87 -17.60 9.66
CA GLY A 220 9.72 -18.05 10.45
C GLY A 220 9.20 -19.43 10.03
N ARG A 221 9.58 -19.94 8.85
CA ARG A 221 9.19 -21.28 8.37
C ARG A 221 9.79 -22.43 9.19
N VAL A 222 10.87 -22.20 9.94
CA VAL A 222 11.66 -23.24 10.63
C VAL A 222 10.85 -24.15 11.57
N THR A 223 9.78 -23.62 12.16
CA THR A 223 8.89 -24.36 13.08
C THR A 223 7.47 -24.45 12.56
N LEU A 224 7.26 -24.23 11.26
CA LEU A 224 5.95 -24.07 10.66
C LEU A 224 5.66 -25.15 9.62
N LYS A 225 4.44 -25.70 9.68
CA LYS A 225 3.94 -26.62 8.67
C LYS A 225 2.57 -26.17 8.19
N ASP A 226 2.39 -26.21 6.87
CA ASP A 226 1.09 -26.16 6.22
C ASP A 226 0.64 -27.61 5.94
N THR A 227 -0.61 -27.94 6.28
CA THR A 227 -1.17 -29.28 6.07
C THR A 227 -2.30 -29.32 5.05
N ARG A 228 -2.53 -28.21 4.34
CA ARG A 228 -3.54 -28.06 3.29
C ARG A 228 -2.89 -27.69 1.95
N GLU A 229 -3.24 -28.42 0.90
CA GLU A 229 -2.88 -28.04 -0.47
C GLU A 229 -3.77 -26.90 -1.00
N PRO A 230 -3.31 -26.04 -1.92
CA PRO A 230 -1.92 -25.81 -2.27
C PRO A 230 -1.16 -25.24 -1.07
N HIS A 231 0.09 -25.68 -0.88
CA HIS A 231 0.87 -25.25 0.27
C HIS A 231 1.36 -23.81 0.11
N VAL A 232 0.73 -22.89 0.82
CA VAL A 232 1.05 -21.45 0.81
C VAL A 232 1.27 -21.00 2.24
N TYR A 233 2.41 -20.36 2.49
CA TYR A 233 2.82 -20.00 3.84
C TYR A 233 2.57 -18.51 4.12
N ASP A 234 2.15 -18.20 5.34
CA ASP A 234 2.28 -16.88 5.97
C ASP A 234 3.38 -16.88 7.06
N ASP A 235 4.60 -17.20 6.64
CA ASP A 235 5.76 -17.46 7.50
C ASP A 235 6.57 -16.22 7.88
N GLY A 236 6.20 -15.05 7.38
CA GLY A 236 6.92 -13.81 7.67
C GLY A 236 6.72 -13.32 9.10
N LEU A 237 7.82 -13.19 9.84
CA LEU A 237 7.90 -12.53 11.15
C LEU A 237 7.93 -11.01 10.93
N ARG A 238 6.96 -10.29 11.48
CA ARG A 238 6.91 -8.82 11.39
C ARG A 238 6.82 -8.21 12.77
N MET A 239 7.65 -7.20 13.00
CA MET A 239 7.77 -6.54 14.29
C MET A 239 7.53 -5.04 14.18
N MET A 240 6.76 -4.52 15.12
CA MET A 240 6.64 -3.10 15.41
C MET A 240 7.03 -2.87 16.86
N GLN A 241 8.26 -2.42 17.06
CA GLN A 241 8.77 -2.00 18.35
C GLN A 241 8.38 -0.54 18.60
N VAL A 242 7.96 -0.24 19.82
CA VAL A 242 7.60 1.11 20.24
C VAL A 242 8.56 1.53 21.33
N ILE A 243 9.25 2.63 21.07
CA ILE A 243 10.38 3.11 21.86
C ILE A 243 9.98 4.43 22.49
N ASP A 244 10.21 4.60 23.78
CA ASP A 244 10.01 5.86 24.48
C ASP A 244 10.91 6.94 23.87
N ALA A 245 10.32 8.07 23.48
CA ALA A 245 11.05 9.13 22.78
C ALA A 245 12.05 9.86 23.69
N GLU A 246 11.92 9.76 25.01
CA GLU A 246 12.76 10.43 26.00
C GLU A 246 13.87 9.50 26.54
N SER A 247 13.51 8.29 26.97
CA SER A 247 14.47 7.34 27.56
C SER A 247 15.15 6.43 26.54
N SER A 248 14.58 6.31 25.32
CA SER A 248 14.96 5.31 24.32
C SER A 248 14.81 3.85 24.78
N GLU A 249 14.07 3.59 25.86
CA GLU A 249 13.70 2.24 26.29
C GLU A 249 12.48 1.72 25.51
N THR A 250 12.35 0.40 25.36
CA THR A 250 11.18 -0.20 24.73
C THR A 250 9.96 -0.09 25.65
N LEU A 251 8.89 0.52 25.15
CA LEU A 251 7.58 0.48 25.81
C LEU A 251 6.87 -0.85 25.54
N GLY A 252 6.96 -1.32 24.30
CA GLY A 252 6.44 -2.63 23.92
C GLY A 252 6.78 -3.02 22.49
N THR A 253 6.54 -4.28 22.13
CA THR A 253 6.80 -4.83 20.80
C THR A 253 5.61 -5.66 20.34
N MET A 254 5.01 -5.32 19.20
CA MET A 254 4.04 -6.18 18.54
C MET A 254 4.75 -7.11 17.55
N ILE A 255 4.42 -8.40 17.60
CA ILE A 255 5.00 -9.48 16.82
C ILE A 255 3.86 -10.20 16.09
N GLN A 256 3.91 -10.22 14.77
CA GLN A 256 2.97 -10.95 13.93
C GLN A 256 3.66 -12.14 13.26
N TRP A 257 3.08 -13.32 13.45
CA TRP A 257 3.49 -14.56 12.76
C TRP A 257 2.34 -15.57 12.76
N ALA A 258 2.08 -16.23 11.63
CA ALA A 258 0.95 -17.14 11.48
C ALA A 258 1.28 -18.56 11.97
N ASN A 259 0.71 -18.95 13.11
CA ASN A 259 0.83 -20.31 13.64
C ASN A 259 -0.30 -20.57 14.65
N HIS A 260 -0.93 -21.73 14.59
CA HIS A 260 -1.80 -22.26 15.64
C HIS A 260 -0.94 -22.63 16.86
N PRO A 261 -1.10 -21.99 18.02
CA PRO A 261 -0.47 -22.43 19.27
C PRO A 261 -1.10 -23.74 19.75
N GLU A 262 -0.58 -24.84 19.19
CA GLU A 262 -1.01 -26.23 19.32
C GLU A 262 0.17 -27.17 19.63
N THR A 263 1.34 -26.64 19.97
CA THR A 263 2.56 -27.45 20.08
C THR A 263 2.49 -28.45 21.25
N LEU A 264 1.70 -28.15 22.30
CA LEU A 264 1.37 -29.08 23.39
C LEU A 264 0.35 -30.17 23.02
N TRP A 265 -0.46 -29.91 22.00
CA TRP A 265 -1.41 -30.85 21.39
C TRP A 265 -2.50 -31.40 22.33
N SER A 266 -3.37 -32.26 21.78
CA SER A 266 -4.62 -32.75 22.37
C SER A 266 -4.60 -33.47 23.73
N ARG A 267 -3.43 -33.74 24.32
CA ARG A 267 -3.30 -34.46 25.61
C ARG A 267 -2.88 -33.59 26.77
N ASN A 268 -2.58 -32.31 26.53
CA ASN A 268 -2.28 -31.40 27.62
C ASN A 268 -3.54 -31.10 28.46
N LEU A 269 -3.35 -30.98 29.76
CA LEU A 269 -4.41 -30.68 30.74
C LEU A 269 -4.08 -29.42 31.56
N GLN A 270 -3.01 -28.69 31.22
CA GLN A 270 -2.60 -27.47 31.91
C GLN A 270 -2.96 -26.24 31.09
N ILE A 271 -3.56 -25.23 31.70
CA ILE A 271 -3.77 -23.95 31.02
C ILE A 271 -2.41 -23.33 30.67
N SER A 272 -2.26 -22.89 29.42
CA SER A 272 -1.02 -22.33 28.90
C SER A 272 -1.29 -21.37 27.74
N SER A 273 -0.41 -20.39 27.56
CA SER A 273 -0.38 -19.60 26.32
C SER A 273 0.30 -20.35 25.16
N ASP A 274 0.85 -21.55 25.39
CA ASP A 274 1.70 -22.33 24.47
C ASP A 274 3.01 -21.57 24.13
N PHE A 275 3.63 -21.78 22.96
CA PHE A 275 4.87 -21.11 22.56
C PHE A 275 4.81 -19.56 22.64
N PRO A 276 3.65 -18.86 22.48
CA PRO A 276 3.54 -17.44 22.75
C PRO A 276 4.05 -17.01 24.13
N HIS A 277 3.97 -17.87 25.15
CA HIS A 277 4.58 -17.59 26.46
C HIS A 277 6.09 -17.33 26.32
N TYR A 278 6.81 -18.32 25.82
CA TYR A 278 8.27 -18.29 25.72
C TYR A 278 8.77 -17.30 24.65
N LEU A 279 8.00 -17.08 23.59
CA LEU A 279 8.28 -16.03 22.61
C LEU A 279 8.29 -14.64 23.26
N ARG A 280 7.28 -14.36 24.11
CA ARG A 280 7.17 -13.08 24.82
C ARG A 280 8.29 -12.95 25.85
N GLU A 281 8.57 -13.99 26.63
CA GLU A 281 9.71 -14.02 27.57
C GLU A 281 11.05 -13.75 26.86
N ALA A 282 11.28 -14.39 25.70
CA ALA A 282 12.47 -14.18 24.91
C ALA A 282 12.64 -12.72 24.46
N VAL A 283 11.57 -12.09 23.98
CA VAL A 283 11.61 -10.69 23.52
C VAL A 283 11.72 -9.70 24.68
N GLU A 284 10.98 -9.92 25.77
CA GLU A 284 10.95 -9.01 26.92
C GLU A 284 12.22 -9.12 27.77
N LYS A 285 12.60 -10.34 28.14
CA LYS A 285 13.66 -10.59 29.15
C LYS A 285 14.95 -11.11 28.51
N GLY A 286 14.84 -11.78 27.37
CA GLY A 286 15.98 -12.38 26.66
C GLY A 286 15.93 -13.90 26.68
N VAL A 287 16.86 -14.51 25.95
CA VAL A 287 16.99 -15.96 25.81
C VAL A 287 18.09 -16.47 26.73
N TYR A 288 17.79 -17.52 27.50
CA TYR A 288 18.66 -18.04 28.56
C TYR A 288 19.06 -19.50 28.34
N LEU A 289 20.28 -19.85 28.77
CA LEU A 289 20.75 -21.22 28.96
C LEU A 289 20.99 -21.48 30.45
N GLY A 290 20.03 -22.11 31.11
CA GLY A 290 20.00 -22.15 32.58
C GLY A 290 19.87 -20.73 33.13
N ASP A 291 20.75 -20.34 34.05
CA ASP A 291 20.78 -18.97 34.59
C ASP A 291 21.61 -17.99 33.74
N SER A 292 22.21 -18.45 32.64
CA SER A 292 23.08 -17.62 31.80
C SER A 292 22.31 -16.95 30.66
N LEU A 293 22.35 -15.62 30.61
CA LEU A 293 21.77 -14.85 29.51
C LEU A 293 22.60 -15.04 28.23
N VAL A 294 21.98 -15.55 27.17
CA VAL A 294 22.61 -15.76 25.86
C VAL A 294 22.39 -14.57 24.94
N ARG A 295 21.15 -14.07 24.91
CA ARG A 295 20.76 -12.92 24.10
C ARG A 295 19.85 -12.02 24.92
N LYS A 296 20.20 -10.74 25.05
CA LYS A 296 19.41 -9.77 25.79
C LYS A 296 18.09 -9.49 25.06
N GLY A 297 16.99 -9.46 25.81
CA GLY A 297 15.70 -8.97 25.32
C GLY A 297 15.69 -7.45 25.14
N VAL A 298 14.63 -6.93 24.53
CA VAL A 298 14.43 -5.50 24.30
C VAL A 298 13.64 -4.80 25.40
N GLY A 299 13.03 -5.54 26.34
CA GLY A 299 12.16 -4.99 27.38
C GLY A 299 10.76 -4.61 26.86
N GLY A 300 9.99 -3.92 27.71
CA GLY A 300 8.61 -3.53 27.43
C GLY A 300 7.63 -4.71 27.45
N VAL A 301 6.40 -4.48 26.99
CA VAL A 301 5.37 -5.52 26.84
C VAL A 301 5.38 -6.08 25.42
N ALA A 302 5.54 -7.39 25.26
CA ALA A 302 5.44 -8.07 23.97
C ALA A 302 4.01 -8.54 23.69
N LEU A 303 3.46 -8.20 22.53
CA LEU A 303 2.19 -8.68 22.01
C LEU A 303 2.46 -9.65 20.86
N TYR A 304 2.06 -10.91 21.01
CA TYR A 304 2.00 -11.85 19.89
C TYR A 304 0.59 -11.80 19.29
N VAL A 305 0.51 -11.61 17.97
CA VAL A 305 -0.74 -11.66 17.22
C VAL A 305 -0.62 -12.61 16.03
N ASN A 306 -1.69 -13.31 15.73
CA ASN A 306 -1.68 -14.36 14.71
C ASN A 306 -1.82 -13.78 13.28
N GLY A 307 -1.54 -14.61 12.27
CA GLY A 307 -1.68 -14.27 10.85
C GLY A 307 -2.76 -15.08 10.12
N ALA A 308 -2.54 -15.38 8.84
CA ALA A 308 -3.45 -16.21 8.05
C ALA A 308 -3.22 -17.70 8.33
N VAL A 309 -3.93 -18.25 9.32
CA VAL A 309 -3.68 -19.62 9.80
C VAL A 309 -4.50 -20.73 9.12
N GLY A 310 -5.42 -20.38 8.22
CA GLY A 310 -6.43 -21.30 7.66
C GLY A 310 -5.88 -22.51 6.89
N GLY A 311 -4.61 -22.48 6.46
CA GLY A 311 -3.89 -23.65 5.93
C GLY A 311 -3.56 -24.71 7.00
N LEU A 312 -4.16 -24.62 8.20
CA LEU A 312 -3.75 -25.35 9.40
C LEU A 312 -2.26 -25.12 9.66
N MET A 313 -1.87 -23.85 9.61
CA MET A 313 -0.49 -23.41 9.86
C MET A 313 -0.15 -23.68 11.32
N THR A 314 0.64 -24.71 11.60
CA THR A 314 0.87 -25.19 12.97
C THR A 314 2.28 -25.78 13.12
N THR A 315 2.76 -25.85 14.36
CA THR A 315 3.90 -26.70 14.71
C THR A 315 3.37 -28.08 15.04
N HIS A 316 3.09 -28.86 14.00
CA HIS A 316 2.40 -30.14 14.11
C HIS A 316 3.03 -31.06 15.15
N ALA A 317 2.23 -31.86 15.87
CA ALA A 317 2.71 -32.75 16.93
C ALA A 317 3.89 -33.65 16.51
N SER A 318 3.89 -34.12 15.25
CA SER A 318 4.96 -34.96 14.69
C SER A 318 6.18 -34.20 14.16
N MET A 319 6.17 -32.86 14.18
CA MET A 319 7.27 -32.03 13.68
C MET A 319 8.37 -31.95 14.73
N GLU A 320 9.62 -32.12 14.32
CA GLU A 320 10.76 -31.98 15.22
C GLU A 320 11.04 -30.50 15.48
N VAL A 321 11.31 -30.13 16.73
CA VAL A 321 11.79 -28.79 17.09
C VAL A 321 13.15 -28.94 17.75
N LYS A 322 14.18 -28.36 17.11
CA LYS A 322 15.53 -28.34 17.66
C LYS A 322 15.67 -27.19 18.66
N ASP A 323 16.21 -27.47 19.84
CA ASP A 323 16.57 -26.42 20.79
C ASP A 323 17.72 -25.58 20.20
N PRO A 324 17.60 -24.24 20.13
CA PRO A 324 18.61 -23.41 19.49
C PRO A 324 19.90 -23.29 20.32
N LEU A 325 19.85 -23.64 21.60
CA LEU A 325 20.97 -23.49 22.55
C LEU A 325 21.52 -24.84 23.05
N ARG A 326 20.78 -25.94 22.85
CA ARG A 326 21.15 -27.29 23.29
C ARG A 326 21.23 -28.23 22.10
N ASP A 327 22.07 -29.26 22.22
CA ASP A 327 22.09 -30.36 21.25
C ASP A 327 20.95 -31.35 21.55
N THR A 328 19.71 -30.86 21.50
CA THR A 328 18.49 -31.62 21.82
C THR A 328 17.42 -31.32 20.78
N VAL A 329 16.72 -32.38 20.36
CA VAL A 329 15.60 -32.30 19.42
C VAL A 329 14.37 -32.88 20.11
N TYR A 330 13.30 -32.09 20.15
CA TYR A 330 12.04 -32.48 20.75
C TYR A 330 11.06 -32.95 19.67
N LEU A 331 10.69 -34.22 19.75
CA LEU A 331 9.71 -34.85 18.87
C LEU A 331 8.30 -34.74 19.46
N GLU A 332 8.15 -35.21 20.70
CA GLU A 332 6.85 -35.30 21.36
C GLU A 332 6.40 -33.94 21.93
N PRO A 333 5.09 -33.65 21.93
CA PRO A 333 4.52 -32.49 22.60
C PRO A 333 4.97 -32.40 24.07
N SER A 334 5.53 -31.25 24.46
CA SER A 334 6.05 -31.00 25.81
C SER A 334 6.31 -29.53 26.04
N PHE A 335 6.38 -29.11 27.31
CA PHE A 335 6.73 -27.73 27.68
C PHE A 335 8.13 -27.33 27.20
N ASP A 336 9.06 -28.28 27.14
CA ASP A 336 10.38 -28.04 26.57
C ASP A 336 10.34 -27.80 25.05
N LYS A 337 9.42 -28.45 24.33
CA LYS A 337 9.23 -28.25 22.88
C LYS A 337 8.71 -26.85 22.58
N ILE A 338 7.71 -26.37 23.32
CA ILE A 338 7.17 -25.02 23.15
C ILE A 338 8.18 -23.95 23.56
N ARG A 339 9.01 -24.23 24.59
CA ARG A 339 10.13 -23.36 24.98
C ARG A 339 11.16 -23.27 23.85
N ALA A 340 11.60 -24.41 23.31
CA ALA A 340 12.56 -24.44 22.20
C ALA A 340 12.04 -23.69 20.96
N GLN A 341 10.75 -23.80 20.66
CA GLN A 341 10.10 -23.03 19.61
C GLN A 341 10.13 -21.52 19.91
N GLY A 342 9.69 -21.11 21.10
CA GLY A 342 9.70 -19.71 21.53
C GLY A 342 11.10 -19.09 21.52
N ASP A 343 12.10 -19.80 22.05
CA ASP A 343 13.52 -19.39 22.05
C ASP A 343 14.05 -19.23 20.62
N THR A 344 13.70 -20.16 19.71
CA THR A 344 14.13 -20.12 18.30
C THR A 344 13.60 -18.88 17.61
N LEU A 345 12.29 -18.63 17.72
CA LEU A 345 11.64 -17.45 17.14
C LEU A 345 12.17 -16.16 17.79
N GLY A 346 12.34 -16.15 19.11
CA GLY A 346 12.90 -15.04 19.87
C GLY A 346 14.29 -14.64 19.40
N LEU A 347 15.18 -15.60 19.15
CA LEU A 347 16.53 -15.31 18.61
C LEU A 347 16.47 -14.69 17.21
N ILE A 348 15.60 -15.20 16.33
CA ILE A 348 15.42 -14.66 14.97
C ILE A 348 14.90 -13.22 15.05
N ILE A 349 13.90 -12.97 15.89
CA ILE A 349 13.30 -11.65 16.09
C ILE A 349 14.32 -10.66 16.65
N LEU A 350 15.00 -11.00 17.74
CA LEU A 350 15.97 -10.13 18.40
C LEU A 350 17.17 -9.81 17.50
N ARG A 351 17.59 -10.75 16.63
CA ARG A 351 18.61 -10.49 15.61
C ARG A 351 18.08 -9.54 14.53
N THR A 352 16.89 -9.83 14.01
CA THR A 352 16.26 -9.03 12.94
C THR A 352 16.01 -7.59 13.37
N MET A 353 15.56 -7.36 14.60
CA MET A 353 15.33 -6.02 15.15
C MET A 353 16.62 -5.21 15.29
N GLU A 354 17.76 -5.87 15.54
CA GLU A 354 19.07 -5.22 15.64
C GLU A 354 19.63 -4.89 14.24
N GLU A 355 19.55 -5.83 13.29
CA GLU A 355 20.23 -5.72 11.99
C GLU A 355 19.42 -4.95 10.93
N ASN A 356 18.09 -5.08 10.94
CA ASN A 356 17.23 -4.70 9.82
C ASN A 356 15.97 -3.97 10.28
N SER A 357 16.15 -2.73 10.77
CA SER A 357 15.03 -1.92 11.24
C SER A 357 14.97 -0.53 10.60
N ILE A 358 13.75 0.02 10.56
CA ILE A 358 13.43 1.37 10.10
C ILE A 358 12.77 2.10 11.26
N GLU A 359 13.41 3.19 11.71
CA GLU A 359 12.86 4.05 12.75
C GLU A 359 11.96 5.15 12.17
N VAL A 360 10.87 5.44 12.87
CA VAL A 360 9.84 6.40 12.51
C VAL A 360 9.55 7.27 13.73
N LYS A 361 9.94 8.54 13.66
CA LYS A 361 9.79 9.50 14.76
C LYS A 361 8.44 10.21 14.76
N GLU A 362 7.88 10.39 13.57
CA GLU A 362 6.58 11.02 13.38
C GLU A 362 5.75 10.15 12.42
N ALA A 363 4.49 9.95 12.78
CA ALA A 363 3.54 9.22 11.96
C ALA A 363 2.13 9.77 12.16
N ALA A 364 1.25 9.41 11.23
CA ALA A 364 -0.18 9.65 11.32
C ALA A 364 -0.91 8.31 11.18
N ILE A 365 -2.04 8.16 11.88
CA ILE A 365 -2.88 6.99 11.81
C ILE A 365 -3.98 7.24 10.78
N ASN A 366 -4.06 6.37 9.77
CA ASN A 366 -5.22 6.30 8.88
C ASN A 366 -5.96 5.00 9.15
N LEU A 367 -7.29 5.04 9.21
CA LEU A 367 -8.12 3.89 9.55
C LEU A 367 -9.36 3.83 8.65
N ARG A 368 -9.67 2.61 8.21
CA ARG A 368 -10.97 2.22 7.66
C ARG A 368 -11.46 1.01 8.44
N ALA A 369 -12.68 1.03 8.94
CA ALA A 369 -13.26 -0.13 9.63
C ALA A 369 -14.75 -0.25 9.34
N LYS A 370 -15.24 -1.46 9.12
CA LYS A 370 -16.63 -1.66 8.67
C LYS A 370 -17.21 -2.97 9.20
N THR A 371 -18.47 -2.89 9.65
CA THR A 371 -19.29 -4.08 9.92
C THR A 371 -20.11 -4.48 8.69
N PHE A 372 -20.26 -5.77 8.47
CA PHE A 372 -21.11 -6.32 7.42
C PHE A 372 -21.67 -7.68 7.84
N ASN A 373 -22.55 -8.27 7.02
CA ASN A 373 -23.23 -9.53 7.36
C ASN A 373 -22.84 -10.66 6.39
N LEU A 374 -22.50 -11.82 6.96
CA LEU A 374 -22.17 -13.04 6.25
C LEU A 374 -23.31 -14.06 6.37
N PRO A 375 -23.67 -14.78 5.29
CA PRO A 375 -24.67 -15.83 5.36
C PRO A 375 -24.13 -17.04 6.12
N LEU A 376 -24.82 -17.48 7.18
CA LEU A 376 -24.51 -18.73 7.85
C LEU A 376 -25.19 -19.89 7.10
N LYS A 377 -24.43 -20.66 6.32
CA LYS A 377 -24.92 -21.83 5.56
C LYS A 377 -24.75 -23.15 6.31
N ASN A 378 -23.76 -23.24 7.19
CA ASN A 378 -23.44 -24.46 7.91
C ASN A 378 -24.59 -24.92 8.84
N PRO A 379 -25.16 -26.13 8.64
CA PRO A 379 -26.29 -26.61 9.42
C PRO A 379 -25.93 -26.91 10.89
N LEU A 380 -24.71 -27.33 11.17
CA LEU A 380 -24.25 -27.63 12.54
C LEU A 380 -24.12 -26.33 13.34
N PHE A 381 -23.51 -25.30 12.77
CA PHE A 381 -23.41 -23.99 13.42
C PHE A 381 -24.80 -23.37 13.66
N ARG A 382 -25.74 -23.51 12.70
CA ARG A 382 -27.13 -23.08 12.91
C ARG A 382 -27.79 -23.80 14.07
N LEU A 383 -27.60 -25.12 14.17
CA LEU A 383 -28.15 -25.91 15.25
C LEU A 383 -27.51 -25.52 16.59
N ALA A 384 -26.18 -25.44 16.65
CA ALA A 384 -25.42 -25.07 17.84
C ALA A 384 -25.83 -23.70 18.39
N ALA A 385 -26.02 -22.71 17.51
CA ALA A 385 -26.55 -21.40 17.89
C ALA A 385 -28.00 -21.49 18.38
N ALA A 386 -28.87 -22.24 17.69
CA ALA A 386 -30.28 -22.36 18.07
C ALA A 386 -30.46 -23.03 19.45
N ILE A 387 -29.64 -24.04 19.79
CA ILE A 387 -29.71 -24.73 21.08
C ILE A 387 -28.88 -24.04 22.18
N GLY A 388 -28.15 -22.96 21.86
CA GLY A 388 -27.38 -22.17 22.82
C GLY A 388 -26.05 -22.81 23.25
N VAL A 389 -25.49 -23.72 22.44
CA VAL A 389 -24.13 -24.25 22.61
C VAL A 389 -23.12 -23.20 22.14
N MET A 390 -23.34 -22.67 20.94
CA MET A 390 -22.51 -21.60 20.39
C MET A 390 -23.15 -20.26 20.72
N ASP A 391 -22.40 -19.38 21.38
CA ASP A 391 -22.91 -18.07 21.81
C ASP A 391 -22.88 -17.01 20.68
N ALA A 392 -23.24 -17.41 19.47
CA ALA A 392 -23.31 -16.54 18.31
C ALA A 392 -24.75 -16.03 18.12
N ASP A 393 -24.93 -14.70 18.07
CA ASP A 393 -26.20 -14.11 17.67
C ASP A 393 -26.34 -14.02 16.15
N MET A 394 -27.56 -13.73 15.68
CA MET A 394 -27.86 -13.64 14.25
C MET A 394 -28.50 -12.30 13.90
N THR A 395 -28.04 -11.71 12.79
CA THR A 395 -28.65 -10.53 12.18
C THR A 395 -29.61 -10.94 11.07
N GLY A 396 -30.90 -10.72 11.29
CA GLY A 396 -31.93 -11.19 10.37
C GLY A 396 -31.98 -12.72 10.27
N TRP A 397 -32.38 -13.27 9.13
CA TRP A 397 -32.53 -14.72 8.97
C TRP A 397 -31.20 -15.40 8.61
N MET A 398 -30.58 -16.08 9.59
CA MET A 398 -29.37 -16.90 9.43
C MET A 398 -28.18 -16.16 8.80
N LYS A 399 -27.91 -14.94 9.27
CA LYS A 399 -26.69 -14.20 8.94
C LYS A 399 -25.96 -13.84 10.22
N LYS A 400 -24.64 -13.81 10.16
CA LYS A 400 -23.76 -13.38 11.24
C LYS A 400 -23.21 -11.99 10.92
N ARG A 401 -23.24 -11.07 11.87
CA ARG A 401 -22.52 -9.79 11.77
C ARG A 401 -21.05 -10.07 12.05
N THR A 402 -20.18 -9.51 11.22
CA THR A 402 -18.74 -9.52 11.44
C THR A 402 -18.18 -8.14 11.14
N GLU A 403 -16.89 -7.97 11.37
CA GLU A 403 -16.18 -6.71 11.23
C GLU A 403 -14.79 -6.92 10.64
N VAL A 404 -14.32 -5.93 9.89
CA VAL A 404 -12.94 -5.85 9.41
C VAL A 404 -12.43 -4.43 9.57
N ALA A 405 -11.11 -4.30 9.67
CA ALA A 405 -10.44 -3.02 9.62
C ALA A 405 -9.11 -3.10 8.86
N VAL A 406 -8.76 -1.99 8.21
CA VAL A 406 -7.44 -1.73 7.67
C VAL A 406 -6.95 -0.39 8.18
N TRP A 407 -5.67 -0.31 8.49
CA TRP A 407 -5.07 0.93 8.97
C TRP A 407 -3.61 1.05 8.54
N SER A 408 -3.09 2.26 8.56
CA SER A 408 -1.67 2.52 8.31
C SER A 408 -1.10 3.46 9.37
N ILE A 409 0.16 3.22 9.72
CA ILE A 409 0.98 4.11 10.53
C ILE A 409 2.41 4.04 10.00
N GLY A 410 2.89 5.19 9.57
CA GLY A 410 4.14 5.30 8.84
C GLY A 410 4.31 4.31 7.68
N PRO A 411 5.43 3.55 7.59
CA PRO A 411 5.69 2.65 6.47
C PRO A 411 4.90 1.35 6.56
N ALA A 412 4.11 1.17 7.62
CA ALA A 412 3.37 -0.03 7.89
C ALA A 412 1.89 0.13 7.56
N SER A 413 1.31 -0.94 7.03
CA SER A 413 -0.12 -1.13 6.91
C SER A 413 -0.53 -2.45 7.53
N PHE A 414 -1.78 -2.46 7.98
CA PHE A 414 -2.35 -3.53 8.76
C PHE A 414 -3.70 -3.87 8.17
N ILE A 415 -3.92 -5.15 7.95
CA ILE A 415 -5.23 -5.71 7.58
C ILE A 415 -5.65 -6.67 8.68
N THR A 416 -6.89 -6.53 9.13
CA THR A 416 -7.47 -7.39 10.16
C THR A 416 -8.64 -8.16 9.58
N PHE A 417 -8.72 -9.45 9.91
CA PHE A 417 -9.80 -10.30 9.45
C PHE A 417 -10.31 -11.22 10.56
N PRO A 418 -11.62 -11.54 10.55
CA PRO A 418 -12.21 -12.47 11.50
C PRO A 418 -11.81 -13.91 11.15
N GLY A 419 -11.80 -14.80 12.14
CA GLY A 419 -11.58 -16.24 11.93
C GLY A 419 -10.25 -16.62 11.28
N GLU A 420 -10.24 -17.80 10.67
CA GLU A 420 -9.05 -18.46 10.14
C GLU A 420 -8.95 -18.32 8.62
N LEU A 421 -8.33 -17.23 8.17
CA LEU A 421 -8.13 -16.94 6.75
C LEU A 421 -7.11 -17.89 6.12
N TYR A 422 -7.46 -18.46 4.97
CA TYR A 422 -6.52 -19.23 4.16
C TYR A 422 -5.40 -18.33 3.61
N PRO A 423 -4.13 -18.74 3.75
CA PRO A 423 -2.97 -17.92 3.39
C PRO A 423 -2.94 -17.51 1.91
N GLU A 424 -3.56 -18.29 1.02
CA GLU A 424 -3.67 -17.99 -0.42
C GLU A 424 -4.40 -16.67 -0.69
N ILE A 425 -5.40 -16.33 0.13
CA ILE A 425 -6.16 -15.08 0.00
C ILE A 425 -5.27 -13.87 0.34
N LEU A 426 -4.39 -14.04 1.33
CA LEU A 426 -3.51 -12.97 1.80
C LEU A 426 -2.25 -12.84 0.94
N ASN A 427 -1.59 -13.96 0.64
CA ASN A 427 -0.25 -14.03 0.06
C ASN A 427 -0.21 -14.49 -1.40
N GLY A 428 -1.34 -14.97 -1.93
CA GLY A 428 -1.46 -15.49 -3.29
C GLY A 428 -1.32 -17.00 -3.38
N GLY A 429 -1.67 -17.55 -4.55
CA GLY A 429 -1.79 -18.99 -4.75
C GLY A 429 -3.23 -19.51 -4.75
N VAL A 430 -4.23 -18.62 -4.89
CA VAL A 430 -5.61 -19.05 -5.11
C VAL A 430 -5.70 -19.80 -6.45
N GLU A 431 -6.12 -21.06 -6.39
CA GLU A 431 -6.19 -21.95 -7.55
C GLU A 431 -7.62 -22.20 -8.00
N ALA A 432 -7.76 -22.58 -9.27
CA ALA A 432 -9.04 -22.94 -9.89
C ALA A 432 -8.88 -24.26 -10.69
N LEU A 433 -8.66 -25.36 -9.98
CA LEU A 433 -8.39 -26.69 -10.56
C LEU A 433 -9.65 -27.38 -11.11
N PRO A 434 -9.59 -28.11 -12.25
CA PRO A 434 -10.74 -28.83 -12.80
C PRO A 434 -11.31 -29.86 -11.81
N GLY A 435 -12.65 -30.02 -11.78
CA GLY A 435 -13.34 -31.01 -10.94
C GLY A 435 -13.89 -30.47 -9.61
N ARG A 436 -13.54 -29.25 -9.23
CA ARG A 436 -14.00 -28.54 -8.03
C ARG A 436 -15.52 -28.38 -7.94
N ASP A 437 -16.06 -28.29 -6.72
CA ASP A 437 -17.49 -28.12 -6.46
C ASP A 437 -18.08 -26.83 -7.07
N PHE A 438 -17.27 -25.77 -7.11
CA PHE A 438 -17.63 -24.48 -7.69
C PHE A 438 -16.74 -24.20 -8.90
N PRO A 439 -17.22 -24.43 -10.14
CA PRO A 439 -16.44 -24.20 -11.36
C PRO A 439 -16.37 -22.71 -11.71
N VAL A 440 -15.84 -21.91 -10.79
CA VAL A 440 -15.55 -20.48 -10.94
C VAL A 440 -14.06 -20.27 -11.08
N GLU A 441 -13.64 -19.25 -11.82
CA GLU A 441 -12.25 -18.78 -11.81
C GLU A 441 -11.86 -18.29 -10.41
N ALA A 442 -10.56 -18.14 -10.15
CA ALA A 442 -10.07 -17.54 -8.91
C ALA A 442 -10.71 -16.16 -8.70
N LEU A 443 -11.42 -15.97 -7.57
CA LEU A 443 -12.16 -14.74 -7.28
C LEU A 443 -11.41 -13.82 -6.32
N GLU A 444 -10.72 -14.39 -5.34
CA GLU A 444 -9.98 -13.69 -4.30
C GLU A 444 -8.58 -13.28 -4.77
N VAL A 445 -8.52 -12.63 -5.95
CA VAL A 445 -7.30 -12.14 -6.60
C VAL A 445 -7.43 -10.67 -7.04
N PRO A 446 -6.37 -9.85 -6.98
CA PRO A 446 -5.00 -10.17 -6.53
C PRO A 446 -4.90 -10.39 -5.01
N PRO A 447 -3.79 -10.96 -4.50
CA PRO A 447 -3.60 -11.20 -3.06
C PRO A 447 -3.74 -9.92 -2.24
N LEU A 448 -4.39 -10.00 -1.07
CA LEU A 448 -4.63 -8.81 -0.23
C LEU A 448 -3.33 -8.10 0.16
N ARG A 449 -2.24 -8.83 0.40
CA ARG A 449 -0.93 -8.25 0.75
C ARG A 449 -0.29 -7.48 -0.40
N GLU A 450 -0.67 -7.71 -1.67
CA GLU A 450 -0.21 -6.89 -2.80
C GLU A 450 -0.91 -5.53 -2.86
N LEU A 451 -2.16 -5.47 -2.37
CA LEU A 451 -2.98 -4.27 -2.33
C LEU A 451 -2.67 -3.36 -1.13
N MET A 452 -1.94 -3.87 -0.14
CA MET A 452 -1.58 -3.13 1.07
C MET A 452 -0.50 -2.08 0.79
N PRO A 453 -0.69 -0.81 1.21
CA PRO A 453 0.31 0.24 1.05
C PRO A 453 1.50 0.04 1.99
N GLY A 454 2.63 0.69 1.70
CA GLY A 454 3.82 0.63 2.55
C GLY A 454 4.65 -0.67 2.41
N SER A 455 5.74 -0.72 3.18
CA SER A 455 6.78 -1.77 3.11
C SER A 455 6.60 -2.86 4.16
N PHE A 456 5.93 -2.56 5.28
CA PHE A 456 5.65 -3.53 6.35
C PHE A 456 4.16 -3.85 6.37
N ARG A 457 3.80 -5.04 5.90
CA ARG A 457 2.40 -5.40 5.60
C ARG A 457 1.91 -6.50 6.55
N PHE A 458 1.28 -6.09 7.64
CA PHE A 458 0.81 -6.97 8.71
C PHE A 458 -0.58 -7.52 8.39
N GLY A 459 -0.71 -8.84 8.28
CA GLY A 459 -2.01 -9.51 8.29
C GLY A 459 -2.29 -10.06 9.68
N ILE A 460 -3.36 -9.61 10.32
CA ILE A 460 -3.72 -10.03 11.68
C ILE A 460 -5.05 -10.79 11.63
N GLY A 461 -4.98 -12.09 11.94
CA GLY A 461 -6.15 -12.97 11.98
C GLY A 461 -6.86 -12.95 13.33
N LEU A 462 -8.04 -13.58 13.36
CA LEU A 462 -8.82 -13.78 14.59
C LEU A 462 -9.14 -12.46 15.32
N VAL A 463 -9.35 -11.40 14.54
CA VAL A 463 -9.64 -10.06 15.06
C VAL A 463 -11.14 -9.79 15.04
N ASN A 464 -11.66 -9.36 16.18
CA ASN A 464 -13.03 -8.92 16.43
C ASN A 464 -14.13 -9.99 16.22
N ASP A 465 -13.84 -11.13 15.60
CA ASP A 465 -14.77 -12.26 15.52
C ASP A 465 -14.03 -13.57 15.20
N GLU A 466 -14.60 -14.69 15.64
CA GLU A 466 -14.24 -16.05 15.25
C GLU A 466 -15.37 -16.63 14.40
N ILE A 467 -15.14 -16.85 13.11
CA ILE A 467 -16.17 -17.28 12.16
C ILE A 467 -15.89 -18.65 11.53
N GLY A 468 -14.85 -19.33 12.00
CA GLY A 468 -14.27 -20.53 11.42
C GLY A 468 -13.37 -20.22 10.23
N TYR A 469 -13.12 -21.26 9.43
CA TYR A 469 -12.24 -21.19 8.27
C TYR A 469 -12.84 -20.40 7.12
N ILE A 470 -11.98 -19.64 6.43
CA ILE A 470 -12.33 -18.83 5.27
C ILE A 470 -11.56 -19.34 4.06
N ILE A 471 -12.24 -20.13 3.24
CA ILE A 471 -11.66 -20.89 2.12
C ILE A 471 -12.00 -20.19 0.80
N PRO A 472 -11.04 -20.05 -0.13
CA PRO A 472 -11.29 -19.51 -1.46
C PRO A 472 -12.40 -20.27 -2.16
N LYS A 473 -13.33 -19.56 -2.80
CA LYS A 473 -14.51 -20.21 -3.37
C LYS A 473 -14.15 -21.20 -4.49
N SER A 474 -13.09 -20.92 -5.24
CA SER A 474 -12.57 -21.80 -6.29
C SER A 474 -11.86 -23.05 -5.76
N GLN A 475 -11.54 -23.12 -4.46
CA GLN A 475 -10.87 -24.26 -3.81
C GLN A 475 -11.82 -25.06 -2.91
N TRP A 476 -13.07 -24.62 -2.77
CA TRP A 476 -14.08 -25.33 -1.99
C TRP A 476 -14.40 -26.69 -2.61
N ASP A 477 -14.35 -27.75 -1.81
CA ASP A 477 -14.42 -29.12 -2.31
C ASP A 477 -14.95 -30.11 -1.25
N VAL A 478 -16.27 -30.28 -1.18
CA VAL A 478 -16.98 -31.14 -0.20
C VAL A 478 -17.79 -32.28 -0.82
N LYS A 479 -17.84 -32.41 -2.16
CA LYS A 479 -18.53 -33.52 -2.84
C LYS A 479 -17.58 -34.33 -3.71
N GLU A 480 -17.82 -35.64 -3.77
CA GLU A 480 -17.11 -36.52 -4.68
C GLU A 480 -17.43 -36.23 -6.16
N PRO A 481 -16.45 -36.31 -7.08
CA PRO A 481 -15.04 -36.59 -6.84
C PRO A 481 -14.27 -35.34 -6.36
N TYR A 482 -13.48 -35.52 -5.30
CA TYR A 482 -12.62 -34.48 -4.76
C TYR A 482 -11.39 -34.22 -5.64
N VAL A 483 -10.90 -32.99 -5.65
CA VAL A 483 -9.81 -32.49 -6.49
C VAL A 483 -8.44 -32.76 -5.88
N TYR A 484 -8.26 -32.46 -4.59
CA TYR A 484 -6.95 -32.50 -3.96
C TYR A 484 -6.61 -33.85 -3.31
N ARG A 485 -7.60 -34.51 -2.69
CA ARG A 485 -7.42 -35.79 -1.96
C ARG A 485 -8.72 -36.59 -1.90
N ASP A 486 -8.74 -37.76 -1.28
CA ASP A 486 -9.89 -38.68 -1.25
C ASP A 486 -11.04 -38.33 -0.26
N LYS A 487 -11.00 -37.15 0.38
CA LYS A 487 -12.01 -36.66 1.35
C LYS A 487 -11.97 -35.12 1.50
N PRO A 488 -13.06 -34.47 1.97
CA PRO A 488 -13.06 -33.03 2.24
C PRO A 488 -11.99 -32.63 3.26
N TYR A 489 -11.54 -31.38 3.26
CA TYR A 489 -10.72 -30.88 4.37
C TYR A 489 -11.57 -30.46 5.56
N TYR A 490 -10.89 -30.32 6.70
CA TYR A 490 -11.49 -29.99 7.97
C TYR A 490 -12.08 -28.57 7.99
N GLY A 491 -11.45 -27.63 7.27
CA GLY A 491 -11.90 -26.25 7.20
C GLY A 491 -13.28 -26.10 6.55
N GLU A 492 -13.58 -26.90 5.53
CA GLU A 492 -14.86 -26.86 4.80
C GLU A 492 -16.03 -27.32 5.70
N GLU A 493 -15.75 -28.15 6.71
CA GLU A 493 -16.71 -28.56 7.74
C GLU A 493 -16.91 -27.48 8.83
N ASN A 494 -15.86 -26.69 9.11
CA ASN A 494 -15.80 -25.68 10.16
C ASN A 494 -15.78 -24.25 9.61
N SER A 495 -16.67 -23.96 8.67
CA SER A 495 -16.82 -22.65 8.05
C SER A 495 -18.28 -22.19 8.02
N LEU A 496 -18.54 -20.88 7.92
CA LEU A 496 -19.90 -20.37 7.68
C LEU A 496 -20.45 -20.85 6.33
N GLY A 497 -19.59 -21.06 5.32
CA GLY A 497 -19.93 -21.54 3.99
C GLY A 497 -19.16 -20.88 2.84
N PRO A 498 -19.41 -21.30 1.58
CA PRO A 498 -18.61 -20.95 0.40
C PRO A 498 -18.69 -19.49 -0.07
N GLU A 499 -19.64 -18.71 0.46
CA GLU A 499 -19.74 -17.27 0.14
C GLU A 499 -18.92 -16.39 1.09
N THR A 500 -18.26 -16.98 2.09
CA THR A 500 -17.54 -16.24 3.14
C THR A 500 -16.32 -15.52 2.56
N ALA A 501 -15.43 -16.24 1.88
CA ALA A 501 -14.20 -15.66 1.32
C ALA A 501 -14.47 -14.57 0.27
N PRO A 502 -15.36 -14.76 -0.73
CA PRO A 502 -15.60 -13.71 -1.73
C PRO A 502 -16.15 -12.42 -1.12
N LEU A 503 -17.06 -12.52 -0.14
CA LEU A 503 -17.65 -11.36 0.51
C LEU A 503 -16.62 -10.65 1.40
N LEU A 504 -15.88 -11.40 2.21
CA LEU A 504 -14.82 -10.84 3.06
C LEU A 504 -13.74 -10.16 2.21
N TYR A 505 -13.24 -10.85 1.18
CA TYR A 505 -12.23 -10.32 0.26
C TYR A 505 -12.69 -9.02 -0.39
N ARG A 506 -13.93 -8.94 -0.86
CA ARG A 506 -14.49 -7.72 -1.45
C ARG A 506 -14.50 -6.54 -0.47
N GLU A 507 -14.97 -6.75 0.76
CA GLU A 507 -15.00 -5.66 1.74
C GLU A 507 -13.58 -5.24 2.13
N LEU A 508 -12.66 -6.17 2.35
CA LEU A 508 -11.26 -5.88 2.66
C LEU A 508 -10.56 -5.12 1.53
N ARG A 509 -10.73 -5.56 0.29
CA ARG A 509 -10.20 -4.88 -0.90
C ARG A 509 -10.72 -3.45 -1.00
N GLN A 510 -12.03 -3.25 -0.81
CA GLN A 510 -12.62 -1.92 -0.83
C GLN A 510 -11.98 -1.02 0.25
N LEU A 511 -11.82 -1.51 1.49
CA LEU A 511 -11.21 -0.71 2.54
C LEU A 511 -9.74 -0.37 2.25
N LEU A 512 -8.98 -1.27 1.61
CA LEU A 512 -7.61 -1.01 1.18
C LEU A 512 -7.53 0.06 0.08
N GLU A 513 -8.43 0.00 -0.90
CA GLU A 513 -8.54 1.01 -1.98
C GLU A 513 -8.92 2.40 -1.41
N GLU A 514 -9.69 2.44 -0.31
CA GLU A 514 -10.07 3.67 0.38
C GLU A 514 -9.02 4.17 1.39
N LEU A 515 -8.03 3.35 1.75
CA LEU A 515 -6.99 3.70 2.70
C LEU A 515 -5.96 4.62 2.03
N PRO A 516 -5.64 5.80 2.59
CA PRO A 516 -4.62 6.68 2.04
C PRO A 516 -3.28 5.96 1.96
N GLY A 517 -2.59 6.10 0.82
CA GLY A 517 -1.24 5.54 0.66
C GLY A 517 -0.28 6.06 1.72
N SER A 518 0.51 5.16 2.33
CA SER A 518 1.59 5.56 3.21
C SER A 518 2.61 6.38 2.42
N PRO A 519 3.06 7.55 2.92
CA PRO A 519 4.20 8.22 2.32
C PRO A 519 5.38 7.26 2.28
N ALA A 520 6.15 7.26 1.18
CA ALA A 520 7.35 6.44 1.09
C ALA A 520 8.31 6.87 2.22
N TYR A 521 8.58 5.95 3.15
CA TYR A 521 9.57 6.21 4.19
C TYR A 521 10.96 6.07 3.60
N PRO A 522 11.88 6.99 3.94
CA PRO A 522 13.24 6.94 3.43
C PRO A 522 13.92 5.64 3.85
N THR A 523 14.56 4.96 2.89
CA THR A 523 15.45 3.81 3.12
C THR A 523 16.58 4.17 4.09
N GLN A 524 17.27 3.18 4.69
CA GLN A 524 18.45 3.46 5.54
C GLN A 524 19.49 4.31 4.79
N THR A 525 19.68 4.07 3.49
CA THR A 525 20.56 4.90 2.63
C THR A 525 20.05 6.33 2.52
N GLU A 526 18.75 6.56 2.32
CA GLU A 526 18.19 7.92 2.26
C GLU A 526 18.21 8.63 3.61
N GLN A 527 18.03 7.89 4.72
CA GLN A 527 18.15 8.43 6.08
C GLN A 527 19.59 8.86 6.36
N ALA A 528 20.57 7.98 6.09
CA ALA A 528 21.98 8.29 6.19
C ALA A 528 22.34 9.51 5.31
N LYS A 529 21.86 9.54 4.05
CA LYS A 529 22.01 10.69 3.14
C LYS A 529 21.43 11.96 3.73
N ASN A 530 20.21 11.92 4.28
CA ASN A 530 19.56 13.10 4.85
C ASN A 530 20.30 13.61 6.10
N ALA A 531 20.84 12.70 6.93
CA ALA A 531 21.64 13.05 8.09
C ALA A 531 22.95 13.75 7.70
N ILE A 532 23.71 13.18 6.75
CA ILE A 532 24.93 13.83 6.24
C ILE A 532 24.60 15.14 5.52
N LEU A 533 23.51 15.19 4.75
CA LEU A 533 23.07 16.40 4.04
C LEU A 533 22.78 17.54 5.03
N GLN A 534 22.10 17.26 6.13
CA GLN A 534 21.89 18.24 7.21
C GLN A 534 23.20 18.72 7.83
N ARG A 535 24.15 17.80 8.10
CA ARG A 535 25.49 18.19 8.60
C ARG A 535 26.24 19.07 7.61
N ILE A 536 26.16 18.79 6.31
CA ILE A 536 26.80 19.60 5.27
C ILE A 536 26.17 20.99 5.23
N ILE A 537 24.85 21.08 5.13
CA ILE A 537 24.12 22.36 5.07
C ILE A 537 24.39 23.22 6.30
N THR A 538 24.57 22.60 7.47
CA THR A 538 24.85 23.31 8.72
C THR A 538 26.29 23.83 8.81
N ASN A 539 27.27 23.10 8.28
CA ASN A 539 28.69 23.37 8.51
C ASN A 539 29.43 23.98 7.30
N VAL A 540 28.85 23.88 6.09
CA VAL A 540 29.45 24.38 4.85
C VAL A 540 28.72 25.66 4.41
N PRO A 541 29.44 26.78 4.20
CA PRO A 541 28.83 28.00 3.68
C PRO A 541 28.09 27.74 2.36
N SER A 542 26.92 28.36 2.18
CA SER A 542 26.03 28.07 1.04
C SER A 542 26.68 28.29 -0.34
N GLY A 543 27.65 29.21 -0.44
CA GLY A 543 28.41 29.47 -1.67
C GLY A 543 29.44 28.39 -2.01
N GLU A 544 29.84 27.57 -1.05
CA GLU A 544 30.89 26.55 -1.16
C GLU A 544 30.30 25.12 -1.25
N LEU A 545 28.97 24.96 -1.15
CA LEU A 545 28.31 23.64 -1.11
C LEU A 545 28.64 22.75 -2.31
N ASN A 546 28.76 23.32 -3.51
CA ASN A 546 29.15 22.58 -4.73
C ASN A 546 30.67 22.53 -4.96
N GLU A 547 31.48 23.15 -4.09
CA GLU A 547 32.94 23.05 -4.10
C GLU A 547 33.44 21.88 -3.23
N LEU A 548 32.53 21.23 -2.48
CA LEU A 548 32.82 20.07 -1.65
C LEU A 548 33.45 18.94 -2.49
N THR A 549 34.66 18.55 -2.14
CA THR A 549 35.35 17.44 -2.80
C THR A 549 34.87 16.09 -2.26
N HIS A 550 35.05 15.02 -3.04
CA HIS A 550 34.73 13.66 -2.60
C HIS A 550 35.45 13.26 -1.31
N GLN A 551 36.72 13.66 -1.14
CA GLN A 551 37.49 13.36 0.07
C GLN A 551 36.97 14.08 1.30
N GLN A 552 36.56 15.36 1.16
CA GLN A 552 35.94 16.11 2.25
C GLN A 552 34.60 15.50 2.64
N LEU A 553 33.78 15.09 1.67
CA LEU A 553 32.51 14.41 1.93
C LEU A 553 32.73 13.11 2.72
N LEU A 554 33.66 12.25 2.28
CA LEU A 554 33.95 11.00 2.99
C LEU A 554 34.43 11.24 4.43
N ALA A 555 35.18 12.31 4.67
CA ALA A 555 35.63 12.68 6.03
C ALA A 555 34.49 13.14 6.96
N MET A 556 33.32 13.50 6.41
CA MET A 556 32.14 13.92 7.18
C MET A 556 31.15 12.77 7.44
N ILE A 557 31.36 11.62 6.80
CA ILE A 557 30.53 10.42 6.94
C ILE A 557 31.04 9.60 8.13
N SER A 558 30.14 9.24 9.05
CA SER A 558 30.47 8.36 10.18
C SER A 558 30.75 6.93 9.73
N GLU A 559 31.39 6.12 10.59
CA GLU A 559 31.65 4.71 10.26
C GLU A 559 30.35 3.92 10.00
N GLU A 560 29.28 4.21 10.76
CA GLU A 560 27.97 3.60 10.59
C GLU A 560 27.34 3.96 9.24
N GLU A 561 27.29 5.24 8.88
CA GLU A 561 26.76 5.68 7.58
C GLU A 561 27.61 5.17 6.42
N ARG A 562 28.94 5.11 6.59
CA ARG A 562 29.83 4.54 5.57
C ARG A 562 29.54 3.07 5.36
N ALA A 563 29.24 2.32 6.43
CA ALA A 563 28.80 0.94 6.32
C ALA A 563 27.45 0.83 5.58
N ILE A 564 26.47 1.68 5.89
CA ILE A 564 25.18 1.71 5.17
C ILE A 564 25.42 1.96 3.68
N PHE A 565 26.16 3.01 3.32
CA PHE A 565 26.44 3.34 1.92
C PHE A 565 27.24 2.25 1.19
N ALA A 566 28.01 1.42 1.89
CA ALA A 566 28.76 0.32 1.29
C ALA A 566 27.96 -0.98 1.14
N ASN A 567 26.82 -1.14 1.81
CA ASN A 567 26.14 -2.44 1.96
C ASN A 567 24.65 -2.46 1.58
N ASP A 568 23.96 -1.32 1.54
CA ASP A 568 22.49 -1.32 1.47
C ASP A 568 21.89 -1.23 0.07
N HIS A 569 22.71 -0.95 -0.95
CA HIS A 569 22.19 -0.71 -2.29
C HIS A 569 21.75 -2.00 -2.99
N TRP A 570 22.47 -3.09 -2.81
CA TRP A 570 22.01 -4.43 -3.18
C TRP A 570 22.35 -5.40 -2.06
N ARG A 571 21.40 -6.27 -1.72
CA ARG A 571 21.66 -7.43 -0.85
C ARG A 571 21.08 -8.66 -1.52
N PHE A 572 21.86 -9.74 -1.63
CA PHE A 572 21.36 -11.00 -2.20
C PHE A 572 22.11 -12.20 -1.62
N THR A 573 21.41 -13.33 -1.50
CA THR A 573 21.96 -14.57 -0.96
C THR A 573 22.12 -15.60 -2.07
N VAL A 574 23.28 -16.24 -2.14
CA VAL A 574 23.59 -17.29 -3.12
C VAL A 574 23.91 -18.62 -2.44
N ASP A 575 23.50 -19.73 -3.06
CA ASP A 575 23.67 -21.09 -2.53
C ASP A 575 25.05 -21.71 -2.82
N ALA A 576 25.85 -21.09 -3.69
CA ALA A 576 27.17 -21.53 -4.10
C ALA A 576 28.14 -20.35 -4.27
N PRO A 577 29.47 -20.57 -4.25
CA PRO A 577 30.43 -19.52 -4.55
C PRO A 577 30.14 -18.85 -5.89
N ALA A 578 30.12 -17.53 -5.90
CA ALA A 578 29.68 -16.73 -7.04
C ALA A 578 30.76 -15.74 -7.49
N MET A 579 30.93 -15.62 -8.80
CA MET A 579 31.62 -14.48 -9.40
C MET A 579 30.62 -13.33 -9.52
N VAL A 580 30.86 -12.23 -8.80
CA VAL A 580 30.03 -11.02 -8.86
C VAL A 580 30.70 -10.04 -9.80
N SER A 581 29.97 -9.60 -10.83
CA SER A 581 30.41 -8.59 -11.79
C SER A 581 29.59 -7.30 -11.63
N VAL A 582 30.26 -6.16 -11.49
CA VAL A 582 29.67 -4.83 -11.46
C VAL A 582 29.96 -4.12 -12.77
N MET A 583 28.91 -3.78 -13.51
CA MET A 583 28.98 -3.06 -14.77
C MET A 583 28.83 -1.57 -14.50
N ARG A 584 29.97 -0.89 -14.39
CA ARG A 584 30.02 0.55 -14.08
C ARG A 584 30.11 1.35 -15.37
N HIS A 585 29.39 2.47 -15.46
CA HIS A 585 29.50 3.35 -16.61
C HIS A 585 30.90 3.97 -16.69
N LYS A 586 31.54 3.86 -17.86
CA LYS A 586 32.94 4.25 -18.05
C LYS A 586 33.18 5.75 -17.86
N GLU A 587 32.19 6.59 -18.17
CA GLU A 587 32.32 8.05 -18.03
C GLU A 587 31.98 8.57 -16.63
N GLN A 588 31.56 7.71 -15.70
CA GLN A 588 31.45 8.14 -14.31
C GLN A 588 32.85 8.55 -13.82
N GLN A 589 33.00 9.77 -13.31
CA GLN A 589 34.32 10.28 -12.93
C GLN A 589 34.81 9.71 -11.61
N ILE A 590 33.91 9.58 -10.64
CA ILE A 590 34.23 9.07 -9.30
C ILE A 590 33.91 7.58 -9.27
N VAL A 591 34.87 6.75 -8.89
CA VAL A 591 34.65 5.32 -8.65
C VAL A 591 33.95 5.19 -7.29
N PRO A 592 32.88 4.38 -7.17
CA PRO A 592 32.24 4.14 -5.88
C PRO A 592 33.26 3.65 -4.85
N PHE A 593 33.38 4.35 -3.72
CA PHE A 593 34.44 4.11 -2.72
C PHE A 593 34.50 2.64 -2.25
N TRP A 594 33.34 2.00 -2.10
CA TRP A 594 33.22 0.63 -1.63
C TRP A 594 33.75 -0.41 -2.63
N LEU A 595 33.88 -0.08 -3.92
CA LEU A 595 34.19 -1.07 -4.96
C LEU A 595 35.59 -1.64 -4.74
N GLU A 596 36.60 -0.78 -4.64
CA GLU A 596 37.98 -1.19 -4.34
C GLU A 596 38.14 -1.64 -2.88
N GLU A 597 37.47 -0.98 -1.93
CA GLU A 597 37.51 -1.36 -0.50
C GLU A 597 36.98 -2.77 -0.26
N LYS A 598 35.96 -3.19 -1.01
CA LYS A 598 35.47 -4.57 -1.00
C LYS A 598 36.34 -5.52 -1.82
N GLY A 599 37.35 -5.05 -2.52
CA GLY A 599 38.31 -5.87 -3.26
C GLY A 599 37.87 -6.25 -4.67
N PHE A 600 36.92 -5.52 -5.28
CA PHE A 600 36.65 -5.67 -6.71
C PHE A 600 37.84 -5.18 -7.54
N ARG A 601 38.06 -5.81 -8.68
CA ARG A 601 39.13 -5.45 -9.62
C ARG A 601 38.56 -5.19 -11.00
N ASN A 602 39.01 -4.11 -11.64
CA ASN A 602 38.69 -3.85 -13.04
C ASN A 602 39.33 -4.95 -13.91
N THR A 603 38.51 -5.58 -14.74
CA THR A 603 38.91 -6.73 -15.56
C THR A 603 39.50 -6.30 -16.91
N GLY A 604 39.31 -5.04 -17.31
CA GLY A 604 39.59 -4.55 -18.66
C GLY A 604 38.52 -4.94 -19.70
N MET A 605 37.52 -5.76 -19.33
CA MET A 605 36.39 -6.06 -20.20
C MET A 605 35.44 -4.86 -20.30
N THR A 606 34.83 -4.70 -21.46
CA THR A 606 33.78 -3.71 -21.70
C THR A 606 32.55 -4.33 -22.34
N LEU A 607 31.40 -3.71 -22.10
CA LEU A 607 30.14 -4.04 -22.76
C LEU A 607 29.36 -2.76 -23.03
N SER A 608 28.41 -2.79 -23.95
CA SER A 608 27.62 -1.61 -24.28
C SER A 608 26.18 -1.93 -24.63
N ASN A 609 25.32 -0.95 -24.39
CA ASN A 609 24.01 -0.83 -25.03
C ASN A 609 24.07 0.29 -26.09
N GLY A 610 22.94 0.65 -26.68
CA GLY A 610 22.86 1.68 -27.71
C GLY A 610 23.33 3.09 -27.26
N ASN A 611 23.42 3.36 -25.96
CA ASN A 611 23.72 4.70 -25.44
C ASN A 611 24.98 4.79 -24.56
N TYR A 612 25.38 3.70 -23.91
CA TYR A 612 26.37 3.71 -22.84
C TYR A 612 27.38 2.56 -22.98
N GLU A 613 28.64 2.85 -22.64
CA GLU A 613 29.71 1.87 -22.51
C GLU A 613 30.05 1.65 -21.03
N TYR A 614 30.12 0.38 -20.64
CA TYR A 614 30.36 -0.05 -19.26
C TYR A 614 31.70 -0.78 -19.19
N GLU A 615 32.41 -0.54 -18.10
CA GLU A 615 33.56 -1.35 -17.67
C GLU A 615 33.13 -2.38 -16.63
N VAL A 616 33.81 -3.53 -16.61
CA VAL A 616 33.43 -4.66 -15.76
C VAL A 616 34.42 -4.83 -14.62
N TRP A 617 33.89 -4.78 -13.40
CA TRP A 617 34.63 -5.02 -12.17
C TRP A 617 34.19 -6.35 -11.53
N GLN A 618 35.14 -7.16 -11.08
CA GLN A 618 34.83 -8.51 -10.58
C GLN A 618 35.43 -8.83 -9.21
N LYS A 619 34.71 -9.65 -8.46
CA LYS A 619 35.17 -10.28 -7.21
C LYS A 619 34.45 -11.61 -6.99
N GLU A 620 35.20 -12.60 -6.50
CA GLU A 620 34.65 -13.86 -6.03
C GLU A 620 34.10 -13.73 -4.60
N TYR A 621 32.92 -14.30 -4.37
CA TYR A 621 32.29 -14.41 -3.06
C TYR A 621 32.06 -15.88 -2.70
N PRO A 622 32.18 -16.27 -1.42
CA PRO A 622 31.70 -17.55 -0.95
C PRO A 622 30.16 -17.62 -1.05
N ALA A 623 29.59 -18.81 -0.90
CA ALA A 623 28.16 -18.98 -0.71
C ALA A 623 27.69 -18.20 0.55
N GLY A 624 26.48 -17.65 0.51
CA GLY A 624 25.92 -16.82 1.57
C GLY A 624 25.47 -15.44 1.10
N GLU A 625 25.35 -14.52 2.04
CA GLU A 625 24.89 -13.15 1.78
C GLU A 625 25.99 -12.30 1.12
N ILE A 626 25.60 -11.53 0.12
CA ILE A 626 26.43 -10.58 -0.61
C ILE A 626 25.73 -9.21 -0.57
N THR A 627 26.49 -8.20 -0.16
CA THR A 627 26.02 -6.81 -0.05
C THR A 627 26.87 -5.90 -0.93
N LEU A 628 26.23 -4.94 -1.63
CA LEU A 628 26.88 -3.96 -2.50
C LEU A 628 26.40 -2.56 -2.18
N GLY A 629 27.26 -1.57 -2.40
CA GLY A 629 27.04 -0.19 -1.99
C GLY A 629 26.44 0.70 -3.08
N ILE A 630 26.20 1.95 -2.73
CA ILE A 630 25.59 2.98 -3.58
C ILE A 630 26.33 3.19 -4.91
N ASN A 631 25.65 3.77 -5.89
CA ASN A 631 26.27 4.14 -7.17
C ASN A 631 27.36 5.21 -7.03
N GLY A 632 27.33 6.01 -5.97
CA GLY A 632 28.24 7.13 -5.75
C GLY A 632 27.51 8.27 -5.04
N PHE A 633 28.29 9.26 -4.62
CA PHE A 633 27.76 10.51 -4.05
C PHE A 633 27.60 11.60 -5.10
N ASP A 634 27.99 11.37 -6.35
CA ASP A 634 27.89 12.31 -7.44
C ASP A 634 26.54 12.25 -8.17
N LEU A 635 26.16 13.34 -8.82
CA LEU A 635 24.96 13.41 -9.66
C LEU A 635 25.08 12.67 -11.01
N HIS A 636 26.02 11.71 -11.14
CA HIS A 636 26.14 10.90 -12.35
C HIS A 636 24.87 10.07 -12.57
N ARG A 637 24.25 10.19 -13.75
CA ARG A 637 22.90 9.67 -14.00
C ARG A 637 22.85 8.15 -14.21
N VAL A 638 23.90 7.57 -14.79
CA VAL A 638 23.90 6.15 -15.16
C VAL A 638 24.28 5.31 -13.94
N VAL A 639 23.40 4.37 -13.57
CA VAL A 639 23.60 3.46 -12.43
C VAL A 639 24.28 2.19 -12.89
N TYR A 640 25.18 1.64 -12.07
CA TYR A 640 25.72 0.31 -12.32
C TYR A 640 24.64 -0.77 -12.24
N PHE A 641 24.85 -1.88 -12.94
CA PHE A 641 24.06 -3.11 -12.77
C PHE A 641 24.98 -4.29 -12.49
N VAL A 642 24.40 -5.39 -12.03
CA VAL A 642 25.16 -6.51 -11.45
C VAL A 642 24.83 -7.79 -12.15
N THR A 643 25.83 -8.64 -12.36
CA THR A 643 25.62 -10.04 -12.71
C THR A 643 26.28 -10.97 -11.72
N ILE A 644 25.70 -12.17 -11.55
CA ILE A 644 26.34 -13.27 -10.86
C ILE A 644 26.52 -14.46 -11.80
N GLY A 645 27.71 -15.05 -11.75
CA GLY A 645 28.09 -16.20 -12.54
C GLY A 645 28.87 -17.24 -11.73
N PRO A 646 29.22 -18.37 -12.34
CA PRO A 646 30.00 -19.40 -11.68
C PRO A 646 31.44 -18.89 -11.47
N VAL A 647 32.02 -19.19 -10.32
CA VAL A 647 33.48 -19.14 -10.17
C VAL A 647 34.12 -20.16 -11.11
N LYS A 648 35.39 -19.95 -11.52
CA LYS A 648 36.05 -20.81 -12.51
C LYS A 648 36.06 -22.29 -12.06
N GLY A 649 35.39 -23.15 -12.83
CA GLY A 649 35.24 -24.59 -12.52
C GLY A 649 34.14 -24.93 -11.51
N GLY A 650 33.35 -23.96 -11.08
CA GLY A 650 32.18 -24.13 -10.21
C GLY A 650 30.86 -24.30 -10.99
N VAL A 651 29.77 -24.45 -10.24
CA VAL A 651 28.40 -24.49 -10.77
C VAL A 651 27.79 -23.09 -10.78
N MET A 652 26.75 -22.90 -11.60
CA MET A 652 25.98 -21.66 -11.61
C MET A 652 25.29 -21.46 -10.25
N PRO A 653 25.57 -20.35 -9.53
CA PRO A 653 24.90 -20.07 -8.26
C PRO A 653 23.41 -19.78 -8.47
N LYS A 654 22.58 -20.24 -7.53
CA LYS A 654 21.16 -19.87 -7.44
C LYS A 654 21.01 -18.70 -6.47
N ILE A 655 20.10 -17.81 -6.81
CA ILE A 655 19.68 -16.72 -5.92
C ILE A 655 18.62 -17.27 -4.98
N VAL A 656 18.93 -17.28 -3.69
CA VAL A 656 17.99 -17.67 -2.63
C VAL A 656 17.04 -16.51 -2.33
N SER A 657 17.56 -15.29 -2.28
CA SER A 657 16.81 -14.05 -2.05
C SER A 657 17.60 -12.85 -2.57
N HIS A 658 16.91 -11.74 -2.88
CA HIS A 658 17.55 -10.45 -3.14
C HIS A 658 16.65 -9.27 -2.74
N SER A 659 17.28 -8.15 -2.39
CA SER A 659 16.63 -6.88 -2.10
C SER A 659 17.28 -5.76 -2.93
N PRO A 660 16.48 -4.89 -3.58
CA PRO A 660 15.01 -4.89 -3.59
C PRO A 660 14.39 -6.07 -4.37
N GLU A 661 13.33 -6.68 -3.84
CA GLU A 661 12.67 -7.87 -4.42
C GLU A 661 11.92 -7.58 -5.73
N ARG A 662 11.49 -6.32 -5.92
CA ARG A 662 10.70 -5.89 -7.09
C ARG A 662 11.43 -5.96 -8.43
N TRP A 663 12.76 -6.08 -8.41
CA TRP A 663 13.57 -6.04 -9.63
C TRP A 663 13.76 -7.42 -10.23
N ARG A 664 13.56 -7.53 -11.55
CA ARG A 664 13.67 -8.81 -12.24
C ARG A 664 15.12 -9.24 -12.35
N VAL A 665 15.36 -10.52 -12.11
CA VAL A 665 16.59 -11.18 -12.50
C VAL A 665 16.36 -11.91 -13.81
N VAL A 666 17.16 -11.58 -14.82
CA VAL A 666 17.07 -12.17 -16.16
C VAL A 666 18.41 -12.82 -16.53
N ARG A 667 18.48 -13.50 -17.67
CA ARG A 667 19.77 -13.98 -18.19
C ARG A 667 20.49 -12.85 -18.90
N MET A 668 21.80 -12.77 -18.68
CA MET A 668 22.70 -11.85 -19.36
C MET A 668 22.96 -12.37 -20.78
N GLU A 669 22.25 -11.80 -21.74
CA GLU A 669 22.33 -12.18 -23.15
C GLU A 669 22.27 -10.92 -24.02
N LYS A 670 22.69 -11.03 -25.29
CA LYS A 670 22.49 -9.94 -26.24
C LYS A 670 20.99 -9.68 -26.41
N GLY A 671 20.56 -8.43 -26.27
CA GLY A 671 19.15 -8.05 -26.27
C GLY A 671 18.48 -8.02 -24.89
N ALA A 672 19.17 -8.40 -23.81
CA ALA A 672 18.64 -8.21 -22.46
C ALA A 672 18.61 -6.71 -22.08
N TYR A 673 17.51 -6.24 -21.48
CA TYR A 673 17.42 -4.87 -20.98
C TYR A 673 18.07 -4.74 -19.60
N THR A 674 18.69 -3.59 -19.35
CA THR A 674 19.39 -3.32 -18.07
C THR A 674 18.57 -2.48 -17.10
N TYR A 675 17.75 -1.56 -17.63
CA TYR A 675 16.94 -0.63 -16.85
C TYR A 675 15.45 -0.88 -17.10
N ASN A 676 14.70 -1.13 -16.04
CA ASN A 676 13.26 -1.37 -16.11
C ASN A 676 12.47 -0.13 -16.54
N ASP A 677 13.05 1.06 -16.38
CA ASP A 677 12.47 2.34 -16.80
C ASP A 677 12.87 2.76 -18.23
N TRP A 678 13.60 1.88 -18.94
CA TRP A 678 13.97 2.05 -20.35
C TRP A 678 14.29 0.68 -20.97
N ASP A 679 13.26 -0.11 -21.20
CA ASP A 679 13.36 -1.49 -21.67
C ASP A 679 13.90 -1.63 -23.11
N GLU A 680 13.78 -0.58 -23.94
CA GLU A 680 14.44 -0.50 -25.25
C GLU A 680 15.98 -0.42 -25.15
N LEU A 681 16.53 -0.04 -23.99
CA LEU A 681 17.96 0.09 -23.79
C LEU A 681 18.60 -1.27 -23.46
N VAL A 682 18.80 -2.07 -24.52
CA VAL A 682 19.26 -3.45 -24.44
C VAL A 682 20.77 -3.61 -24.68
N ILE A 683 21.35 -4.71 -24.18
CA ILE A 683 22.74 -5.06 -24.40
C ILE A 683 23.00 -5.37 -25.89
N GLU A 684 23.93 -4.64 -26.51
CA GLU A 684 24.31 -4.82 -27.92
C GLU A 684 25.64 -5.56 -28.09
N ARG A 685 26.62 -5.24 -27.23
CA ARG A 685 27.94 -5.88 -27.18
C ARG A 685 28.14 -6.52 -25.82
N LEU A 686 28.40 -7.82 -25.79
CA LEU A 686 28.53 -8.65 -24.58
C LEU A 686 29.79 -9.51 -24.65
N PRO A 687 30.73 -9.42 -23.68
CA PRO A 687 31.82 -10.37 -23.51
C PRO A 687 31.31 -11.80 -23.29
N ALA A 688 31.96 -12.79 -23.90
CA ALA A 688 31.58 -14.19 -23.80
C ALA A 688 31.63 -14.72 -22.35
N GLU A 689 32.49 -14.14 -21.52
CA GLU A 689 32.66 -14.47 -20.11
C GLU A 689 31.46 -14.10 -19.24
N LEU A 690 30.57 -13.22 -19.71
CA LEU A 690 29.37 -12.79 -18.99
C LEU A 690 28.09 -13.40 -19.56
N GLU A 691 28.17 -14.07 -20.71
CA GLU A 691 27.01 -14.64 -21.39
C GLU A 691 26.40 -15.77 -20.54
N GLY A 692 25.08 -15.68 -20.32
CA GLY A 692 24.32 -16.63 -19.51
C GLY A 692 24.37 -16.40 -17.99
N HIS A 693 25.15 -15.41 -17.50
CA HIS A 693 25.10 -14.99 -16.10
C HIS A 693 23.70 -14.50 -15.69
N LEU A 694 23.40 -14.47 -14.38
CA LEU A 694 22.15 -13.87 -13.88
C LEU A 694 22.34 -12.36 -13.77
N LEU A 695 21.54 -11.58 -14.49
CA LEU A 695 21.54 -10.12 -14.55
C LEU A 695 20.46 -9.56 -13.61
N PHE A 696 20.89 -8.76 -12.63
CA PHE A 696 20.00 -7.94 -11.82
C PHE A 696 19.68 -6.65 -12.57
N THR A 697 18.43 -6.55 -13.06
CA THR A 697 17.93 -5.31 -13.68
C THR A 697 17.73 -4.21 -12.62
N THR A 698 17.78 -2.95 -13.02
CA THR A 698 17.67 -1.80 -12.09
C THR A 698 16.80 -0.69 -12.68
N ILE A 699 16.81 0.50 -12.09
CA ILE A 699 16.32 1.74 -12.72
C ILE A 699 17.40 2.81 -12.66
N ARG A 700 17.38 3.77 -13.59
CA ARG A 700 18.34 4.88 -13.60
C ARG A 700 18.24 5.77 -12.36
N GLY A 701 17.05 5.86 -11.75
CA GLY A 701 16.76 6.74 -10.62
C GLY A 701 17.53 6.39 -9.35
N ARG A 702 18.01 5.15 -9.24
CA ARG A 702 18.82 4.69 -8.10
C ARG A 702 20.12 5.47 -7.93
N ALA A 703 20.58 6.19 -8.97
CA ALA A 703 21.72 7.11 -8.88
C ALA A 703 21.48 8.25 -7.87
N ARG A 704 20.21 8.56 -7.57
CA ARG A 704 19.82 9.69 -6.71
C ARG A 704 19.67 9.31 -5.24
N GLU A 705 19.70 8.01 -4.90
CA GLU A 705 19.50 7.51 -3.53
C GLU A 705 20.51 8.09 -2.53
N ALA A 706 21.72 8.44 -2.97
CA ALA A 706 22.80 8.99 -2.15
C ALA A 706 23.53 10.20 -2.77
N ALA A 707 23.00 10.81 -3.83
CA ALA A 707 23.66 11.92 -4.52
C ALA A 707 23.75 13.17 -3.62
N ILE A 708 24.95 13.75 -3.48
CA ILE A 708 25.26 14.93 -2.66
C ILE A 708 26.16 15.90 -3.43
N LEU A 709 27.23 15.39 -4.04
CA LEU A 709 28.20 16.19 -4.78
C LEU A 709 27.54 16.76 -6.03
N ASN A 710 27.75 18.07 -6.24
CA ASN A 710 27.14 18.87 -7.31
C ASN A 710 25.61 18.91 -7.27
N ALA A 711 24.98 18.42 -6.20
CA ALA A 711 23.54 18.29 -6.12
C ALA A 711 22.84 19.54 -5.58
N PHE A 712 23.56 20.47 -4.96
CA PHE A 712 22.97 21.68 -4.39
C PHE A 712 22.58 22.68 -5.46
N ARG A 713 21.39 23.26 -5.32
CA ARG A 713 20.75 24.13 -6.30
C ARG A 713 20.26 25.39 -5.62
N LYS A 714 19.96 26.41 -6.43
CA LYS A 714 19.39 27.67 -5.98
C LYS A 714 18.14 27.93 -6.79
N THR A 715 17.04 28.26 -6.12
CA THR A 715 15.85 28.78 -6.83
C THR A 715 16.02 30.28 -7.10
N ALA A 716 15.70 30.71 -8.32
CA ALA A 716 15.62 32.12 -8.69
C ALA A 716 14.41 32.82 -8.05
N TYR A 717 13.41 32.05 -7.60
CA TYR A 717 12.12 32.53 -7.10
C TYR A 717 11.85 31.98 -5.69
N PRO A 718 12.63 32.37 -4.66
CA PRO A 718 12.39 31.95 -3.29
C PRO A 718 11.01 32.39 -2.82
N ALA A 719 10.36 31.55 -2.00
CA ALA A 719 9.04 31.85 -1.48
C ALA A 719 9.07 33.01 -0.47
N SER A 720 7.94 33.68 -0.32
CA SER A 720 7.72 34.72 0.69
C SER A 720 6.38 34.47 1.39
N SER A 721 6.02 35.34 2.35
CA SER A 721 4.72 35.25 3.01
C SER A 721 3.54 35.60 2.10
N ALA A 722 3.79 36.21 0.94
CA ALA A 722 2.78 36.44 -0.09
C ALA A 722 2.48 35.16 -0.88
N ALA A 723 1.21 35.00 -1.30
CA ALA A 723 0.82 33.91 -2.18
C ALA A 723 1.40 34.12 -3.59
N ASP A 724 2.14 33.13 -4.09
CA ASP A 724 2.63 33.07 -5.46
C ASP A 724 2.36 31.70 -6.09
N GLN A 725 2.79 31.49 -7.35
CA GLN A 725 2.54 30.24 -8.10
C GLN A 725 1.06 29.84 -8.10
N VAL A 726 0.17 30.80 -8.32
CA VAL A 726 -1.28 30.56 -8.33
C VAL A 726 -1.66 29.75 -9.57
N VAL A 727 -2.23 28.58 -9.34
CA VAL A 727 -2.69 27.64 -10.37
C VAL A 727 -4.14 27.29 -10.12
N LEU A 728 -4.86 27.06 -11.23
CA LEU A 728 -6.23 26.60 -11.24
C LEU A 728 -6.25 25.25 -11.96
N THR A 729 -6.94 24.26 -11.42
CA THR A 729 -7.15 22.95 -12.07
C THR A 729 -8.57 22.45 -11.77
N TRP A 730 -8.89 21.22 -12.18
CA TRP A 730 -10.11 20.54 -11.77
C TRP A 730 -9.78 19.16 -11.22
N CYS A 731 -10.13 18.90 -9.96
CA CYS A 731 -10.11 17.56 -9.37
C CYS A 731 -11.48 16.86 -9.38
N ASP A 732 -12.53 17.59 -9.80
CA ASP A 732 -13.92 17.14 -9.87
C ASP A 732 -14.59 17.75 -11.11
N ASP A 733 -15.92 17.62 -11.22
CA ASP A 733 -16.71 18.12 -12.34
C ASP A 733 -16.53 19.64 -12.59
N PRO A 734 -15.89 20.03 -13.72
CA PRO A 734 -15.62 21.44 -14.06
C PRO A 734 -16.86 22.33 -14.15
N ARG A 735 -18.06 21.75 -14.25
CA ARG A 735 -19.33 22.49 -14.26
C ARG A 735 -19.68 23.05 -12.89
N THR A 736 -19.23 22.39 -11.82
CA THR A 736 -19.66 22.69 -10.45
C THR A 736 -18.52 22.88 -9.48
N THR A 737 -17.28 22.71 -9.92
CA THR A 737 -16.10 22.84 -9.05
C THR A 737 -14.98 23.66 -9.69
N GLN A 738 -14.08 24.15 -8.85
CA GLN A 738 -12.81 24.76 -9.26
C GLN A 738 -11.77 24.51 -8.17
N ALA A 739 -10.64 23.89 -8.54
CA ALA A 739 -9.51 23.72 -7.65
C ALA A 739 -8.51 24.89 -7.80
N PHE A 740 -7.93 25.29 -6.68
CA PHE A 740 -6.96 26.37 -6.56
C PHE A 740 -5.75 25.88 -5.77
N GLN A 741 -4.57 26.18 -6.29
CA GLN A 741 -3.30 25.91 -5.65
C GLN A 741 -2.41 27.15 -5.64
N TRP A 742 -1.58 27.32 -4.61
CA TRP A 742 -0.57 28.37 -4.56
C TRP A 742 0.53 28.02 -3.57
N ARG A 743 1.58 28.83 -3.52
CA ARG A 743 2.73 28.65 -2.65
C ARG A 743 2.89 29.84 -1.69
N SER A 744 3.42 29.56 -0.50
CA SER A 744 4.00 30.55 0.41
C SER A 744 5.24 30.00 1.12
N ASP A 745 5.95 30.85 1.84
CA ASP A 745 6.96 30.41 2.80
C ASP A 745 6.33 29.70 4.02
N THR A 746 7.19 29.14 4.88
CA THR A 746 6.78 28.35 6.03
C THR A 746 6.29 29.19 7.21
N SER A 747 6.47 30.51 7.20
CA SER A 747 6.06 31.41 8.29
C SER A 747 4.54 31.60 8.34
N VAL A 748 3.86 31.42 7.21
CA VAL A 748 2.40 31.59 7.11
C VAL A 748 1.67 30.41 7.73
N THR A 749 0.83 30.66 8.71
CA THR A 749 0.01 29.67 9.41
C THR A 749 -1.42 29.57 8.86
N ARG A 750 -1.94 30.65 8.26
CA ARG A 750 -3.32 30.70 7.76
C ARG A 750 -3.46 31.39 6.41
N MET A 751 -4.03 30.69 5.44
CA MET A 751 -4.45 31.24 4.15
C MET A 751 -5.91 30.89 3.87
N THR A 752 -6.61 31.78 3.18
CA THR A 752 -8.02 31.62 2.80
C THR A 752 -8.22 32.04 1.36
N LEU A 753 -9.13 31.36 0.65
CA LEU A 753 -9.62 31.80 -0.65
C LEU A 753 -10.94 32.54 -0.46
N LYS A 754 -11.04 33.76 -1.02
CA LYS A 754 -12.31 34.49 -1.12
C LYS A 754 -12.80 34.47 -2.55
N TYR A 755 -14.05 34.09 -2.77
CA TYR A 755 -14.65 34.04 -4.10
C TYR A 755 -16.11 34.51 -4.11
N ARG A 756 -16.58 34.98 -5.27
CA ARG A 756 -17.97 35.39 -5.52
C ARG A 756 -18.32 35.30 -6.99
N LYS A 757 -19.61 35.34 -7.33
CA LYS A 757 -20.03 35.55 -8.73
C LYS A 757 -19.63 36.95 -9.18
N ALA A 758 -19.23 37.08 -10.45
CA ALA A 758 -18.77 38.35 -11.00
C ALA A 758 -19.86 39.44 -11.10
N ASP A 759 -21.14 39.04 -11.10
CA ASP A 759 -22.32 39.91 -11.12
C ASP A 759 -22.94 40.17 -9.73
N GLY A 760 -22.30 39.70 -8.65
CA GLY A 760 -22.75 39.90 -7.27
C GLY A 760 -22.35 41.26 -6.67
N ASN A 761 -22.94 41.61 -5.51
CA ASN A 761 -22.61 42.84 -4.78
C ASN A 761 -21.22 42.81 -4.15
N ASP A 762 -20.66 44.00 -3.86
CA ASP A 762 -19.27 44.12 -3.41
C ASP A 762 -18.97 43.50 -2.03
N SER A 763 -20.00 43.31 -1.20
CA SER A 763 -19.93 42.75 0.15
C SER A 763 -19.99 41.21 0.23
N ASP A 764 -20.25 40.51 -0.87
CA ASP A 764 -20.76 39.12 -0.84
C ASP A 764 -19.70 38.06 -1.14
N PHE A 765 -18.48 38.20 -0.61
CA PHE A 765 -17.46 37.15 -0.75
C PHE A 765 -17.77 35.96 0.16
N SER A 766 -17.81 34.77 -0.43
CA SER A 766 -17.64 33.51 0.29
C SER A 766 -16.15 33.34 0.63
N GLU A 767 -15.87 32.81 1.82
CA GLU A 767 -14.50 32.57 2.29
C GLU A 767 -14.34 31.08 2.68
N ILE A 768 -13.24 30.47 2.25
CA ILE A 768 -12.90 29.08 2.55
C ILE A 768 -11.45 29.00 3.01
N ALA A 769 -11.19 28.27 4.09
CA ALA A 769 -9.85 28.03 4.58
C ALA A 769 -9.09 27.06 3.67
N ALA A 770 -7.81 27.34 3.44
CA ALA A 770 -6.94 26.47 2.66
C ALA A 770 -6.22 25.46 3.55
N SER A 771 -6.10 24.23 3.07
CA SER A 771 -5.15 23.25 3.59
C SER A 771 -3.79 23.43 2.92
N TYR A 772 -2.71 22.95 3.54
CA TYR A 772 -1.40 22.93 2.92
C TYR A 772 -0.65 21.63 3.15
N ARG A 773 0.33 21.38 2.29
CA ARG A 773 1.42 20.42 2.50
C ARG A 773 2.76 21.11 2.49
N LEU A 774 3.73 20.52 3.17
CA LEU A 774 5.12 20.96 3.07
C LEU A 774 5.76 20.29 1.86
N LEU A 775 6.40 21.10 1.02
CA LEU A 775 7.27 20.60 -0.04
C LEU A 775 8.70 20.92 0.35
N ALA A 776 9.47 19.86 0.61
CA ALA A 776 10.88 19.96 0.99
C ALA A 776 11.77 19.48 -0.16
N ASP A 777 12.76 20.29 -0.49
CA ASP A 777 13.88 19.94 -1.36
C ASP A 777 15.15 20.52 -0.71
N ASN A 778 15.78 19.70 0.14
CA ASN A 778 16.92 20.11 0.96
C ASN A 778 18.16 20.50 0.13
N TYR A 779 18.18 20.21 -1.17
CA TYR A 779 19.24 20.67 -2.06
C TYR A 779 19.08 22.14 -2.45
N ILE A 780 17.89 22.73 -2.28
CA ILE A 780 17.65 24.16 -2.55
C ILE A 780 18.02 24.99 -1.33
N TYR A 781 19.28 25.39 -1.24
CA TYR A 781 19.83 25.98 -0.01
C TYR A 781 19.22 27.35 0.38
N ASN A 782 18.66 28.09 -0.58
CA ASN A 782 18.07 29.41 -0.31
C ASN A 782 16.56 29.37 -0.04
N CYS A 783 15.91 28.23 -0.20
CA CYS A 783 14.48 28.03 0.03
C CYS A 783 14.17 26.53 0.14
N PRO A 784 14.66 25.81 1.17
CA PRO A 784 14.61 24.35 1.20
C PRO A 784 13.19 23.81 1.41
N VAL A 785 12.33 24.56 2.09
CA VAL A 785 10.96 24.13 2.43
C VAL A 785 9.97 25.23 2.10
N VAL A 786 8.86 24.87 1.47
CA VAL A 786 7.74 25.77 1.14
C VAL A 786 6.41 25.15 1.55
N LYS A 787 5.37 25.97 1.73
CA LYS A 787 4.00 25.51 1.87
C LYS A 787 3.30 25.58 0.53
N HIS A 788 2.74 24.45 0.08
CA HIS A 788 1.84 24.38 -1.06
C HIS A 788 0.41 24.27 -0.54
N TRP A 789 -0.40 25.27 -0.84
CA TRP A 789 -1.76 25.43 -0.36
C TRP A 789 -2.75 24.97 -1.41
N GLU A 790 -3.86 24.38 -0.97
CA GLU A 790 -4.86 23.74 -1.81
C GLU A 790 -6.27 24.05 -1.29
N VAL A 791 -7.19 24.34 -2.21
CA VAL A 791 -8.64 24.49 -1.99
C VAL A 791 -9.40 23.95 -3.19
N ASN A 792 -10.40 23.10 -2.96
CA ASN A 792 -11.43 22.80 -3.96
C ASN A 792 -12.73 23.52 -3.59
N VAL A 793 -13.22 24.38 -4.47
CA VAL A 793 -14.50 25.05 -4.30
C VAL A 793 -15.57 24.23 -5.00
N GLU A 794 -16.58 23.80 -4.26
CA GLU A 794 -17.67 22.96 -4.77
C GLU A 794 -18.98 23.74 -4.93
N ARG A 795 -19.95 23.10 -5.60
CA ARG A 795 -21.34 23.58 -5.76
C ARG A 795 -21.44 24.94 -6.45
N LEU A 796 -20.49 25.24 -7.32
CA LEU A 796 -20.54 26.38 -8.21
C LEU A 796 -21.65 26.19 -9.25
N GLN A 797 -22.23 27.30 -9.69
CA GLN A 797 -23.16 27.28 -10.82
C GLN A 797 -22.42 27.05 -12.14
N PRO A 798 -22.91 26.17 -13.02
CA PRO A 798 -22.37 26.00 -14.38
C PRO A 798 -22.43 27.30 -15.19
N ASP A 799 -21.57 27.38 -16.21
CA ASP A 799 -21.47 28.52 -17.14
C ASP A 799 -21.37 29.91 -16.49
N THR A 800 -20.80 30.01 -15.30
CA THR A 800 -20.85 31.23 -14.49
C THR A 800 -19.46 31.80 -14.28
N LYS A 801 -19.31 33.12 -14.48
CA LYS A 801 -18.05 33.83 -14.21
C LYS A 801 -17.96 34.18 -12.73
N TYR A 802 -16.84 33.84 -12.12
CA TYR A 802 -16.52 34.14 -10.73
C TYR A 802 -15.31 35.06 -10.64
N GLN A 803 -15.23 35.76 -9.52
CA GLN A 803 -14.08 36.54 -9.08
C GLN A 803 -13.51 35.89 -7.83
N TYR A 804 -12.19 35.87 -7.69
CA TYR A 804 -11.55 35.32 -6.50
C TYR A 804 -10.24 36.05 -6.15
N ARG A 805 -9.82 35.93 -4.89
CA ARG A 805 -8.50 36.33 -4.40
C ARG A 805 -8.05 35.43 -3.26
N ILE A 806 -6.75 35.36 -3.03
CA ILE A 806 -6.15 34.63 -1.92
C ILE A 806 -5.76 35.66 -0.85
N CYS A 807 -6.10 35.37 0.40
CA CYS A 807 -5.81 36.22 1.55
C CYS A 807 -4.90 35.47 2.53
N ASN A 808 -3.83 36.14 2.95
CA ASN A 808 -2.99 35.72 4.06
C ASN A 808 -3.61 36.24 5.37
N GLY A 809 -4.08 35.31 6.20
CA GLY A 809 -4.77 35.64 7.44
C GLY A 809 -3.87 36.17 8.56
N ASP A 810 -2.55 36.07 8.40
CA ASP A 810 -1.55 36.46 9.41
C ASP A 810 -0.99 37.86 9.12
N THR A 811 -0.76 38.18 7.85
CA THR A 811 -0.22 39.49 7.42
C THR A 811 -1.30 40.45 6.93
N GLY A 812 -2.49 39.95 6.60
CA GLY A 812 -3.54 40.71 5.92
C GLY A 812 -3.26 40.96 4.43
N GLY A 813 -2.20 40.37 3.86
CA GLY A 813 -1.87 40.49 2.44
C GLY A 813 -2.91 39.80 1.55
N GLU A 814 -3.23 40.40 0.41
CA GLU A 814 -4.16 39.84 -0.58
C GLU A 814 -3.55 39.84 -1.98
N THR A 815 -3.88 38.83 -2.78
CA THR A 815 -3.59 38.84 -4.22
C THR A 815 -4.50 39.84 -4.96
N PRO A 816 -4.16 40.22 -6.20
CA PRO A 816 -5.12 40.84 -7.10
C PRO A 816 -6.43 40.03 -7.23
N LEU A 817 -7.49 40.71 -7.65
CA LEU A 817 -8.76 40.07 -7.96
C LEU A 817 -8.67 39.39 -9.33
N TYR A 818 -8.70 38.06 -9.32
CA TYR A 818 -8.67 37.22 -10.51
C TYR A 818 -10.08 36.78 -10.91
N THR A 819 -10.22 36.17 -12.09
CA THR A 819 -11.50 35.63 -12.57
C THR A 819 -11.34 34.27 -13.20
N PHE A 820 -12.35 33.41 -13.04
CA PHE A 820 -12.48 32.15 -13.76
C PHE A 820 -13.94 31.93 -14.19
N ARG A 821 -14.19 30.94 -15.04
CA ARG A 821 -15.54 30.56 -15.48
C ARG A 821 -15.71 29.06 -15.38
N THR A 822 -16.81 28.61 -14.77
CA THR A 822 -17.16 27.18 -14.72
C THR A 822 -17.61 26.68 -16.09
N ALA A 823 -17.43 25.38 -16.34
CA ALA A 823 -17.82 24.76 -17.59
C ALA A 823 -19.34 24.87 -17.83
N PRO A 824 -19.78 24.98 -19.10
CA PRO A 824 -21.19 25.02 -19.43
C PRO A 824 -21.86 23.66 -19.27
N GLN A 825 -23.18 23.67 -19.06
CA GLN A 825 -24.00 22.48 -19.14
C GLN A 825 -24.49 22.28 -20.59
N GLY A 826 -24.20 21.12 -21.19
CA GLY A 826 -24.67 20.77 -22.54
C GLY A 826 -23.73 21.22 -23.68
N GLU A 827 -24.25 21.26 -24.92
CA GLU A 827 -23.46 21.44 -26.15
C GLU A 827 -23.09 22.90 -26.49
N SER A 828 -22.54 23.67 -25.54
CA SER A 828 -22.07 25.03 -25.81
C SER A 828 -20.70 25.04 -26.51
N PRO A 829 -20.47 25.94 -27.49
CA PRO A 829 -19.16 26.09 -28.10
C PRO A 829 -18.18 26.65 -27.08
N PHE A 830 -16.93 26.22 -27.18
CA PHE A 830 -15.85 26.70 -26.33
C PHE A 830 -14.52 26.63 -27.06
N ARG A 831 -13.52 27.30 -26.52
CA ARG A 831 -12.19 27.35 -27.09
C ARG A 831 -11.16 27.10 -25.99
N PHE A 832 -10.07 26.44 -26.32
CA PHE A 832 -8.96 26.24 -25.40
C PHE A 832 -7.62 26.50 -26.08
N ILE A 833 -6.61 26.78 -25.27
CA ILE A 833 -5.22 26.92 -25.73
C ILE A 833 -4.54 25.56 -25.54
N TYR A 834 -3.78 25.14 -26.54
CA TYR A 834 -2.95 23.95 -26.49
C TYR A 834 -1.49 24.31 -26.74
N LEU A 835 -0.58 23.73 -25.94
CA LEU A 835 0.87 23.73 -26.14
C LEU A 835 1.49 22.55 -25.36
N GLY A 836 2.79 22.33 -25.48
CA GLY A 836 3.53 21.28 -24.76
C GLY A 836 5.02 21.59 -24.72
N ASP A 837 5.79 20.76 -24.01
CA ASP A 837 7.25 20.81 -24.00
C ASP A 837 7.79 22.19 -23.67
N THR A 838 7.43 22.72 -22.50
CA THR A 838 7.90 24.04 -22.05
C THR A 838 9.30 23.99 -21.47
N HIS A 839 9.72 22.85 -20.90
CA HIS A 839 11.06 22.66 -20.32
C HIS A 839 11.53 23.82 -19.43
N ASN A 840 10.64 24.41 -18.63
CA ASN A 840 10.91 25.60 -17.83
C ASN A 840 11.66 26.73 -18.57
N SER A 841 11.45 26.88 -19.89
CA SER A 841 12.17 27.85 -20.72
C SER A 841 11.54 29.25 -20.63
N ASP A 842 12.37 30.29 -20.59
CA ASP A 842 11.92 31.69 -20.50
C ASP A 842 11.14 32.16 -21.75
N ILE A 843 11.36 31.54 -22.91
CA ILE A 843 10.58 31.83 -24.13
C ILE A 843 9.08 31.57 -23.94
N VAL A 844 8.74 30.63 -23.05
CA VAL A 844 7.37 30.20 -22.78
C VAL A 844 6.54 31.34 -22.21
N GLU A 845 7.13 32.23 -21.42
CA GLU A 845 6.41 33.42 -20.93
C GLU A 845 5.83 34.23 -22.10
N LYS A 846 6.63 34.42 -23.16
CA LYS A 846 6.20 35.19 -24.33
C LYS A 846 5.17 34.40 -25.17
N VAL A 847 5.35 33.09 -25.31
CA VAL A 847 4.43 32.22 -26.06
C VAL A 847 3.06 32.18 -25.39
N VAL A 848 3.03 31.97 -24.08
CA VAL A 848 1.80 31.89 -23.28
C VAL A 848 1.11 33.26 -23.20
N ASP A 849 1.86 34.36 -23.06
CA ASP A 849 1.32 35.73 -23.13
C ASP A 849 0.70 36.02 -24.52
N GLN A 850 1.34 35.58 -25.60
CA GLN A 850 0.80 35.72 -26.95
C GLN A 850 -0.45 34.85 -27.16
N ALA A 851 -0.43 33.61 -26.69
CA ALA A 851 -1.56 32.70 -26.77
C ALA A 851 -2.78 33.27 -26.04
N PHE A 852 -2.60 33.78 -24.82
CA PHE A 852 -3.67 34.39 -24.05
C PHE A 852 -4.22 35.67 -24.69
N ARG A 853 -3.38 36.49 -25.33
CA ARG A 853 -3.83 37.67 -26.10
C ARG A 853 -4.62 37.30 -27.35
N THR A 854 -4.20 36.26 -28.05
CA THR A 854 -4.94 35.70 -29.20
C THR A 854 -6.22 35.01 -28.74
N ALA A 855 -6.27 34.56 -27.49
CA ALA A 855 -7.35 33.76 -26.95
C ALA A 855 -7.84 34.17 -25.55
N PRO A 856 -8.35 35.42 -25.37
CA PRO A 856 -8.70 35.93 -24.05
C PRO A 856 -9.94 35.26 -23.45
N ASP A 857 -10.81 34.68 -24.27
CA ASP A 857 -11.99 33.90 -23.89
C ASP A 857 -11.76 32.37 -23.87
N ALA A 858 -10.49 31.93 -23.94
CA ALA A 858 -10.18 30.51 -23.74
C ALA A 858 -10.72 30.01 -22.40
N ALA A 859 -11.25 28.80 -22.40
CA ALA A 859 -11.78 28.15 -21.20
C ALA A 859 -10.68 27.61 -20.28
N PHE A 860 -9.61 27.07 -20.89
CA PHE A 860 -8.49 26.46 -20.18
C PHE A 860 -7.24 26.42 -21.06
N LEU A 861 -6.11 26.11 -20.44
CA LEU A 861 -4.82 25.86 -21.07
C LEU A 861 -4.46 24.37 -20.89
N LEU A 862 -4.35 23.66 -22.01
CA LEU A 862 -4.00 22.25 -22.07
C LEU A 862 -2.51 22.08 -22.41
N HIS A 863 -1.80 21.28 -21.62
CA HIS A 863 -0.37 21.03 -21.75
C HIS A 863 -0.08 19.54 -21.97
N SER A 864 0.60 19.18 -23.06
CA SER A 864 0.87 17.76 -23.44
C SER A 864 2.09 17.12 -22.75
N GLY A 865 2.59 17.68 -21.66
CA GLY A 865 3.72 17.14 -20.88
C GLY A 865 5.07 17.80 -21.18
N ASP A 866 6.09 17.41 -20.44
CA ASP A 866 7.43 18.03 -20.38
C ASP A 866 7.36 19.51 -19.93
N HIS A 867 6.74 19.71 -18.77
CA HIS A 867 6.60 21.02 -18.13
C HIS A 867 7.97 21.60 -17.78
N VAL A 868 8.85 20.75 -17.27
CA VAL A 868 10.20 21.06 -16.76
C VAL A 868 11.25 20.11 -17.35
N ASN A 869 12.52 20.49 -17.32
CA ASN A 869 13.61 19.61 -17.81
C ASN A 869 13.86 18.39 -16.91
N THR A 870 13.56 18.47 -15.63
CA THR A 870 13.45 17.29 -14.77
C THR A 870 12.37 17.51 -13.72
N GLY A 871 11.40 16.59 -13.70
CA GLY A 871 10.28 16.60 -12.77
C GLY A 871 10.70 16.35 -11.32
N LEU A 872 11.95 15.96 -11.10
CA LEU A 872 12.52 15.65 -9.79
C LEU A 872 13.00 16.89 -9.03
N PHE A 873 13.24 18.03 -9.70
CA PHE A 873 13.88 19.19 -9.07
C PHE A 873 12.92 20.37 -8.92
N ARG A 874 12.70 20.81 -7.67
CA ARG A 874 11.67 21.80 -7.35
C ARG A 874 11.97 23.19 -7.92
N GLU A 875 13.22 23.58 -8.09
CA GLU A 875 13.56 24.90 -8.63
C GLU A 875 13.18 25.06 -10.11
N LEU A 876 13.13 23.97 -10.89
CA LEU A 876 12.68 24.02 -12.27
C LEU A 876 11.15 24.22 -12.36
N TRP A 877 10.41 23.65 -11.41
CA TRP A 877 8.98 23.93 -11.25
C TRP A 877 8.74 25.37 -10.81
N ASP A 878 9.59 25.92 -9.93
CA ASP A 878 9.52 27.33 -9.55
C ASP A 878 9.68 28.25 -10.78
N GLU A 879 10.58 27.91 -11.71
CA GLU A 879 10.75 28.61 -12.99
C GLU A 879 9.53 28.45 -13.91
N HIS A 880 9.02 27.23 -14.07
CA HIS A 880 7.82 26.96 -14.87
C HIS A 880 6.63 27.81 -14.41
N PHE A 881 6.31 27.78 -13.12
CA PHE A 881 5.21 28.60 -12.58
C PHE A 881 5.49 30.10 -12.69
N HIS A 882 6.76 30.52 -12.59
CA HIS A 882 7.11 31.90 -12.84
C HIS A 882 6.79 32.30 -14.27
N TYR A 883 7.23 31.56 -15.29
CA TYR A 883 7.01 31.94 -16.69
C TYR A 883 5.52 31.90 -17.09
N MET A 884 4.69 31.15 -16.37
CA MET A 884 3.25 31.07 -16.63
C MET A 884 2.37 31.94 -15.71
N ARG A 885 2.97 32.69 -14.76
CA ARG A 885 2.30 33.45 -13.70
C ARG A 885 1.25 34.46 -14.16
N LYS A 886 1.30 34.92 -15.41
CA LYS A 886 0.35 35.88 -15.98
C LYS A 886 -0.95 35.24 -16.47
N VAL A 887 -0.96 33.92 -16.67
CA VAL A 887 -2.07 33.19 -17.31
C VAL A 887 -2.72 32.17 -16.37
N LEU A 888 -1.93 31.42 -15.59
CA LEU A 888 -2.46 30.40 -14.67
C LEU A 888 -3.47 30.91 -13.62
N PRO A 889 -3.42 32.19 -13.15
CA PRO A 889 -4.48 32.74 -12.30
C PRO A 889 -5.82 33.00 -13.02
N TYR A 890 -5.89 32.86 -14.35
CA TYR A 890 -7.09 33.18 -15.14
C TYR A 890 -7.64 31.97 -15.91
N LEU A 891 -6.79 31.00 -16.24
CA LEU A 891 -7.17 29.79 -16.96
C LEU A 891 -6.89 28.56 -16.11
N SER A 892 -7.87 27.65 -16.05
CA SER A 892 -7.60 26.31 -15.54
C SER A 892 -6.54 25.62 -16.40
N PHE A 893 -5.59 24.99 -15.73
CA PHE A 893 -4.48 24.25 -16.32
C PHE A 893 -4.85 22.77 -16.39
N VAL A 894 -4.64 22.18 -17.55
CA VAL A 894 -4.90 20.77 -17.83
C VAL A 894 -3.57 20.12 -18.20
N PRO A 895 -2.80 19.63 -17.22
CA PRO A 895 -1.48 19.05 -17.45
C PRO A 895 -1.56 17.56 -17.82
N ALA A 896 -0.78 17.14 -18.81
CA ALA A 896 -0.38 15.75 -19.01
C ALA A 896 1.05 15.52 -18.47
N LEU A 897 1.43 14.27 -18.25
CA LEU A 897 2.80 13.88 -17.89
C LEU A 897 3.64 13.60 -19.14
N GLY A 898 4.84 14.18 -19.19
CA GLY A 898 5.90 13.79 -20.13
C GLY A 898 7.05 13.04 -19.47
N ASN A 899 8.00 12.58 -20.28
CA ASN A 899 9.13 11.78 -19.81
C ASN A 899 10.19 12.60 -19.06
N HIS A 900 10.17 13.92 -19.17
CA HIS A 900 10.96 14.79 -18.30
C HIS A 900 10.28 15.01 -16.95
N ASP A 901 8.94 14.97 -16.89
CA ASP A 901 8.19 15.10 -15.64
C ASP A 901 8.21 13.81 -14.79
N SER A 902 8.19 12.66 -15.48
CA SER A 902 8.27 11.30 -14.91
C SER A 902 9.57 10.65 -15.38
N GLN A 903 10.64 10.82 -14.60
CA GLN A 903 12.01 10.56 -15.06
C GLN A 903 12.71 9.47 -14.25
N ASP A 904 13.59 8.73 -14.94
CA ASP A 904 14.54 7.77 -14.36
C ASP A 904 13.87 6.62 -13.56
N GLY A 905 12.61 6.30 -13.84
CA GLY A 905 11.86 5.26 -13.13
C GLY A 905 11.46 5.64 -11.69
N LEU A 906 11.61 6.91 -11.32
CA LEU A 906 11.14 7.45 -10.04
C LEU A 906 9.70 7.95 -10.18
N PRO A 907 8.88 7.89 -9.10
CA PRO A 907 7.55 8.48 -9.13
C PRO A 907 7.59 9.99 -9.44
N PRO A 908 6.66 10.52 -10.25
CA PRO A 908 6.56 11.96 -10.55
C PRO A 908 5.93 12.74 -9.38
N ALA A 909 6.55 12.65 -8.20
CA ALA A 909 5.96 13.12 -6.95
C ALA A 909 5.64 14.63 -6.96
N LEU A 910 6.53 15.46 -7.51
CA LEU A 910 6.30 16.90 -7.59
C LEU A 910 5.09 17.25 -8.47
N TYR A 911 4.93 16.59 -9.62
CA TYR A 911 3.74 16.74 -10.46
C TYR A 911 2.45 16.45 -9.67
N GLN A 912 2.40 15.32 -8.97
CA GLN A 912 1.24 14.92 -8.15
C GLN A 912 1.04 15.82 -6.91
N HIS A 913 2.07 16.56 -6.50
CA HIS A 913 1.98 17.50 -5.40
C HIS A 913 1.51 18.89 -5.83
N PHE A 914 1.79 19.31 -7.06
CA PHE A 914 1.47 20.65 -7.55
C PHE A 914 0.06 20.77 -8.15
N PHE A 915 -0.51 19.66 -8.62
CA PHE A 915 -1.78 19.67 -9.33
C PHE A 915 -2.82 18.83 -8.60
N MET A 916 -4.01 19.39 -8.41
CA MET A 916 -5.19 18.64 -7.98
C MET A 916 -5.95 18.19 -9.22
N LEU A 917 -5.94 16.91 -9.52
CA LEU A 917 -6.51 16.36 -10.75
C LEU A 917 -7.57 15.31 -10.41
N PRO A 918 -8.42 14.89 -11.36
CA PRO A 918 -9.43 13.90 -11.07
C PRO A 918 -8.80 12.58 -10.60
N ARG A 919 -9.35 12.02 -9.52
CA ARG A 919 -8.87 10.79 -8.89
C ARG A 919 -9.81 9.64 -9.22
N ASP A 920 -9.27 8.58 -9.82
CA ASP A 920 -9.98 7.33 -10.05
C ASP A 920 -9.40 6.21 -9.18
N ASN A 921 -9.86 6.15 -7.93
CA ASN A 921 -9.38 5.19 -6.94
C ASN A 921 -9.90 3.76 -7.19
N GLY A 922 -10.76 3.53 -8.19
CA GLY A 922 -11.31 2.21 -8.52
C GLY A 922 -10.47 1.41 -9.52
N THR A 923 -9.26 1.87 -9.84
CA THR A 923 -8.41 1.30 -10.89
C THR A 923 -7.05 0.90 -10.34
N VAL A 924 -6.33 0.03 -11.06
CA VAL A 924 -4.95 -0.36 -10.73
C VAL A 924 -3.92 0.71 -11.12
N LEU A 925 -4.36 1.85 -11.66
CA LEU A 925 -3.49 2.96 -12.04
C LEU A 925 -3.34 3.92 -10.87
N GLU A 926 -2.16 4.50 -10.76
CA GLU A 926 -1.88 5.56 -9.80
C GLU A 926 -2.80 6.78 -10.06
N PRO A 927 -3.46 7.32 -9.02
CA PRO A 927 -4.36 8.47 -9.17
C PRO A 927 -3.65 9.70 -9.75
N GLU A 928 -4.42 10.58 -10.41
CA GLU A 928 -3.99 11.89 -10.94
C GLU A 928 -2.96 11.83 -12.08
N ARG A 929 -2.53 10.64 -12.51
CA ARG A 929 -1.62 10.46 -13.66
C ARG A 929 -2.39 10.22 -14.96
N ASN A 930 -3.51 9.52 -14.87
CA ASN A 930 -4.46 9.31 -15.98
C ASN A 930 -5.82 9.82 -15.50
N TYR A 931 -6.46 10.68 -16.28
CA TYR A 931 -7.74 11.25 -15.87
C TYR A 931 -8.57 11.69 -17.06
N ALA A 932 -9.87 11.81 -16.82
CA ALA A 932 -10.82 12.27 -17.81
C ALA A 932 -11.75 13.32 -17.20
N PHE A 933 -12.16 14.29 -18.03
CA PHE A 933 -13.17 15.26 -17.66
C PHE A 933 -14.01 15.65 -18.87
N THR A 934 -15.15 16.27 -18.58
CA THR A 934 -16.09 16.74 -19.60
C THR A 934 -16.13 18.26 -19.58
N TYR A 935 -16.00 18.87 -20.75
CA TYR A 935 -16.18 20.30 -20.94
C TYR A 935 -17.05 20.55 -22.17
N GLY A 936 -18.23 21.15 -21.97
CA GLY A 936 -19.21 21.33 -23.03
C GLY A 936 -19.66 19.99 -23.63
N ASN A 937 -19.49 19.83 -24.95
CA ASN A 937 -19.80 18.62 -25.71
C ASN A 937 -18.60 17.69 -25.94
N SER A 938 -17.54 17.82 -25.13
CA SER A 938 -16.27 17.13 -25.36
C SER A 938 -15.81 16.35 -24.12
N ARG A 939 -15.41 15.11 -24.35
CA ARG A 939 -14.67 14.28 -23.39
C ARG A 939 -13.18 14.45 -23.64
N PHE A 940 -12.45 14.83 -22.61
CA PHE A 940 -10.99 14.88 -22.62
C PHE A 940 -10.45 13.66 -21.86
N LEU A 941 -9.47 12.97 -22.44
CA LEU A 941 -8.78 11.84 -21.81
C LEU A 941 -7.27 12.12 -21.81
N ILE A 942 -6.69 12.24 -20.63
CA ILE A 942 -5.29 12.63 -20.43
C ILE A 942 -4.55 11.37 -20.00
N LEU A 943 -3.56 10.97 -20.79
CA LEU A 943 -2.82 9.72 -20.64
C LEU A 943 -1.41 9.97 -20.16
N ASP A 944 -0.98 9.20 -19.16
CA ASP A 944 0.42 9.12 -18.76
C ASP A 944 1.18 8.17 -19.70
N SER A 945 1.75 8.72 -20.77
CA SER A 945 2.50 7.92 -21.75
C SER A 945 3.83 7.37 -21.25
N THR A 946 4.20 7.65 -20.00
CA THR A 946 5.37 7.06 -19.32
C THR A 946 5.02 5.81 -18.51
N GLY A 947 3.73 5.49 -18.37
CA GLY A 947 3.24 4.33 -17.64
C GLY A 947 3.11 3.06 -18.49
N ASP A 948 2.54 2.01 -17.88
CA ASP A 948 2.27 0.74 -18.57
C ASP A 948 1.15 0.92 -19.62
N VAL A 949 1.53 0.86 -20.89
CA VAL A 949 0.64 1.04 -22.04
C VAL A 949 -0.58 0.11 -21.99
N GLY A 950 -0.41 -1.14 -21.53
CA GLY A 950 -1.49 -2.13 -21.48
C GLY A 950 -2.50 -1.86 -20.35
N ARG A 951 -2.01 -1.50 -19.16
CA ARG A 951 -2.87 -1.11 -18.04
C ARG A 951 -3.65 0.16 -18.37
N ILE A 952 -2.98 1.14 -18.98
CA ILE A 952 -3.62 2.39 -19.43
C ILE A 952 -4.65 2.11 -20.51
N ALA A 953 -4.38 1.20 -21.46
CA ALA A 953 -5.36 0.83 -22.49
C ALA A 953 -6.65 0.25 -21.88
N SER A 954 -6.53 -0.53 -20.80
CA SER A 954 -7.69 -1.12 -20.11
C SER A 954 -8.54 -0.03 -19.44
N TRP A 955 -7.91 0.93 -18.76
CA TRP A 955 -8.61 2.10 -18.19
C TRP A 955 -9.25 2.97 -19.27
N LEU A 956 -8.48 3.27 -20.33
CA LEU A 956 -8.91 4.08 -21.46
C LEU A 956 -10.15 3.49 -22.14
N GLU A 957 -10.20 2.16 -22.33
CA GLU A 957 -11.37 1.51 -22.90
C GLU A 957 -12.62 1.70 -22.03
N GLU A 958 -12.50 1.57 -20.70
CA GLU A 958 -13.62 1.80 -19.79
C GLU A 958 -14.11 3.25 -19.81
N GLU A 959 -13.19 4.22 -19.88
CA GLU A 959 -13.56 5.63 -19.99
C GLU A 959 -14.20 5.97 -21.34
N LEU A 960 -13.70 5.40 -22.43
CA LEU A 960 -14.29 5.58 -23.76
C LEU A 960 -15.67 4.94 -23.89
N LYS A 961 -15.95 3.82 -23.20
CA LYS A 961 -17.30 3.22 -23.13
C LYS A 961 -18.31 4.11 -22.43
N LYS A 962 -17.87 4.88 -21.43
CA LYS A 962 -18.72 5.82 -20.66
C LYS A 962 -18.94 7.15 -21.38
N ALA A 963 -18.10 7.49 -22.35
CA ALA A 963 -18.13 8.79 -23.02
C ALA A 963 -19.35 8.92 -23.94
N GLU A 964 -20.31 9.75 -23.53
CA GLU A 964 -21.50 10.11 -24.32
C GLU A 964 -21.30 11.43 -25.07
N GLU A 965 -20.16 12.08 -24.89
CA GLU A 965 -19.84 13.37 -25.50
C GLU A 965 -19.60 13.23 -27.00
N ARG A 966 -20.03 14.26 -27.73
CA ARG A 966 -19.91 14.33 -29.18
C ARG A 966 -18.46 14.28 -29.62
N TRP A 967 -17.57 15.01 -28.97
CA TRP A 967 -16.15 15.04 -29.32
C TRP A 967 -15.34 14.28 -28.29
N LYS A 968 -14.39 13.47 -28.76
CA LYS A 968 -13.46 12.73 -27.91
C LYS A 968 -12.06 13.19 -28.27
N ILE A 969 -11.39 13.84 -27.31
CA ILE A 969 -10.06 14.42 -27.48
C ILE A 969 -9.12 13.73 -26.50
N VAL A 970 -8.03 13.18 -27.01
CA VAL A 970 -7.03 12.48 -26.21
C VAL A 970 -5.76 13.32 -26.15
N VAL A 971 -5.12 13.34 -24.99
CA VAL A 971 -3.81 13.96 -24.78
C VAL A 971 -2.84 12.88 -24.34
N THR A 972 -1.72 12.76 -25.04
CA THR A 972 -0.60 11.86 -24.72
C THR A 972 0.68 12.60 -24.98
N HIS A 973 1.74 12.41 -24.19
CA HIS A 973 2.98 13.11 -24.46
C HIS A 973 3.68 12.58 -25.71
N PHE A 974 3.77 11.25 -25.86
CA PHE A 974 4.39 10.62 -27.01
C PHE A 974 3.51 10.63 -28.29
N PRO A 975 4.00 11.17 -29.43
CA PRO A 975 3.22 11.25 -30.66
C PRO A 975 3.19 9.92 -31.41
N ILE A 976 2.04 9.24 -31.48
CA ILE A 976 1.93 7.87 -32.01
C ILE A 976 2.38 7.69 -33.49
N TYR A 977 2.23 8.73 -34.33
CA TYR A 977 2.45 8.64 -35.78
C TYR A 977 3.51 9.61 -36.34
N TRP A 978 4.47 10.06 -35.53
CA TRP A 978 5.48 11.05 -36.00
C TRP A 978 6.46 10.46 -37.05
N LYS A 979 6.86 9.20 -36.89
CA LYS A 979 7.63 8.39 -37.86
C LYS A 979 6.96 7.05 -38.16
N ASP A 980 7.36 6.36 -39.23
CA ASP A 980 6.67 5.15 -39.74
C ASP A 980 6.59 3.98 -38.75
N ASP A 981 7.54 3.85 -37.83
CA ASP A 981 7.69 2.75 -36.88
C ASP A 981 7.63 3.21 -35.41
N SER A 982 7.13 4.42 -35.14
CA SER A 982 7.02 4.96 -33.78
C SER A 982 5.97 4.22 -32.92
N TYR A 983 6.33 3.94 -31.66
CA TYR A 983 5.46 3.45 -30.59
C TYR A 983 4.51 2.30 -31.03
N PRO A 984 5.03 1.14 -31.47
CA PRO A 984 4.22 0.03 -31.97
C PRO A 984 3.17 -0.45 -30.95
N ASP A 985 3.53 -0.53 -29.67
CA ASP A 985 2.61 -0.91 -28.59
C ASP A 985 1.44 0.07 -28.42
N MET A 986 1.70 1.37 -28.49
CA MET A 986 0.64 2.39 -28.40
C MET A 986 -0.26 2.36 -29.64
N ARG A 987 0.28 2.07 -30.82
CA ARG A 987 -0.54 1.86 -32.04
C ARG A 987 -1.45 0.66 -31.90
N GLU A 988 -0.91 -0.45 -31.40
CA GLU A 988 -1.69 -1.67 -31.23
C GLU A 988 -2.78 -1.50 -30.16
N LYS A 989 -2.42 -0.94 -29.00
CA LYS A 989 -3.29 -0.93 -27.81
C LYS A 989 -4.14 0.32 -27.67
N TRP A 990 -3.66 1.49 -28.08
CA TRP A 990 -4.40 2.76 -27.92
C TRP A 990 -5.06 3.21 -29.22
N ALA A 991 -4.33 3.26 -30.33
CA ALA A 991 -4.91 3.73 -31.60
C ALA A 991 -6.07 2.82 -32.07
N SER A 992 -6.03 1.52 -31.76
CA SER A 992 -7.15 0.61 -32.01
C SER A 992 -8.41 0.96 -31.20
N LEU A 993 -8.27 1.45 -29.97
CA LEU A 993 -9.36 1.96 -29.15
C LEU A 993 -9.86 3.30 -29.67
N PHE A 994 -8.95 4.18 -30.10
CA PHE A 994 -9.28 5.46 -30.72
C PHE A 994 -10.17 5.25 -31.95
N ASP A 995 -9.82 4.30 -32.81
CA ASP A 995 -10.62 3.92 -33.98
C ASP A 995 -11.97 3.30 -33.59
N ARG A 996 -11.98 2.41 -32.59
CA ARG A 996 -13.19 1.69 -32.14
C ARG A 996 -14.24 2.64 -31.55
N TYR A 997 -13.81 3.59 -30.73
CA TYR A 997 -14.70 4.51 -30.00
C TYR A 997 -14.81 5.89 -30.65
N GLY A 998 -14.15 6.11 -31.79
CA GLY A 998 -14.29 7.33 -32.59
C GLY A 998 -13.67 8.56 -31.94
N VAL A 999 -12.42 8.45 -31.46
CA VAL A 999 -11.61 9.59 -31.05
C VAL A 999 -11.35 10.50 -32.26
N ASP A 1000 -11.46 11.80 -32.06
CA ASP A 1000 -11.43 12.77 -33.15
C ASP A 1000 -10.06 13.43 -33.32
N LEU A 1001 -9.46 13.80 -32.19
CA LEU A 1001 -8.23 14.55 -32.12
C LEU A 1001 -7.34 14.00 -31.02
N VAL A 1002 -6.07 13.76 -31.36
CA VAL A 1002 -5.02 13.39 -30.41
C VAL A 1002 -3.97 14.50 -30.41
N LEU A 1003 -3.68 15.03 -29.22
CA LEU A 1003 -2.71 16.11 -29.00
C LEU A 1003 -1.49 15.57 -28.26
N SER A 1004 -0.29 15.90 -28.75
CA SER A 1004 0.97 15.37 -28.21
C SER A 1004 2.19 16.30 -28.31
N GLY A 1005 3.22 16.00 -27.55
CA GLY A 1005 4.47 16.78 -27.47
C GLY A 1005 5.67 16.01 -27.98
N HIS A 1006 6.75 16.06 -27.20
CA HIS A 1006 7.97 15.25 -27.22
C HIS A 1006 8.95 15.52 -28.36
N VAL A 1007 8.46 15.54 -29.60
CA VAL A 1007 9.31 15.79 -30.77
C VAL A 1007 9.31 17.30 -31.01
N HIS A 1008 10.48 17.94 -30.96
CA HIS A 1008 10.65 19.40 -30.97
C HIS A 1008 10.41 20.06 -32.36
N GLN A 1009 9.35 19.62 -33.03
CA GLN A 1009 8.92 19.96 -34.38
C GLN A 1009 7.38 19.90 -34.44
N TYR A 1010 6.78 20.63 -35.37
CA TYR A 1010 5.34 20.61 -35.57
C TYR A 1010 4.93 19.52 -36.57
N PHE A 1011 3.96 18.69 -36.21
CA PHE A 1011 3.40 17.68 -37.11
C PHE A 1011 1.89 17.63 -37.01
N ARG A 1012 1.25 17.43 -38.17
CA ARG A 1012 -0.15 17.06 -38.27
C ARG A 1012 -0.29 15.86 -39.19
N SER A 1013 -0.98 14.83 -38.74
CA SER A 1013 -1.29 13.66 -39.57
C SER A 1013 -2.44 13.94 -40.55
N TYR A 1014 -2.53 13.13 -41.60
CA TYR A 1014 -3.82 12.84 -42.23
C TYR A 1014 -4.75 12.14 -41.21
N PRO A 1015 -6.08 12.12 -41.40
CA PRO A 1015 -6.93 11.25 -40.58
C PRO A 1015 -6.47 9.79 -40.69
N VAL A 1016 -6.30 9.08 -39.58
CA VAL A 1016 -5.81 7.69 -39.58
C VAL A 1016 -6.91 6.75 -39.07
N VAL A 1017 -7.06 5.59 -39.74
CA VAL A 1017 -7.90 4.47 -39.29
C VAL A 1017 -7.20 3.15 -39.60
N GLY A 1018 -6.99 2.30 -38.59
CA GLY A 1018 -6.36 1.00 -38.72
C GLY A 1018 -4.90 1.09 -39.20
N ASN A 1019 -4.14 2.07 -38.71
CA ASN A 1019 -2.77 2.39 -39.17
C ASN A 1019 -2.67 2.75 -40.67
N ILE A 1020 -3.78 3.20 -41.28
CA ILE A 1020 -3.84 3.62 -42.68
C ILE A 1020 -4.29 5.09 -42.75
N PRO A 1021 -3.48 5.99 -43.34
CA PRO A 1021 -3.88 7.37 -43.56
C PRO A 1021 -5.04 7.43 -44.57
N ARG A 1022 -5.96 8.36 -44.34
CA ARG A 1022 -7.18 8.61 -45.11
C ARG A 1022 -7.09 9.98 -45.76
N LYS A 1023 -7.97 10.25 -46.72
CA LYS A 1023 -8.05 11.60 -47.30
C LYS A 1023 -8.53 12.59 -46.24
N PRO A 1024 -8.16 13.88 -46.31
CA PRO A 1024 -8.56 14.90 -45.35
C PRO A 1024 -10.08 14.98 -45.10
N GLU A 1025 -10.90 14.66 -46.10
CA GLU A 1025 -12.37 14.65 -46.03
C GLU A 1025 -12.99 13.36 -45.47
N GLU A 1026 -12.19 12.30 -45.29
CA GLU A 1026 -12.64 10.99 -44.80
C GLU A 1026 -12.59 10.92 -43.25
N LYS A 1027 -13.36 10.00 -42.67
CA LYS A 1027 -13.37 9.79 -41.21
C LYS A 1027 -12.06 9.17 -40.74
N GLY A 1028 -11.55 9.66 -39.61
CA GLY A 1028 -10.42 9.10 -38.89
C GLY A 1028 -9.93 10.04 -37.79
N THR A 1029 -9.03 9.54 -36.95
CA THR A 1029 -8.42 10.33 -35.87
C THR A 1029 -7.32 11.22 -36.45
N VAL A 1030 -7.29 12.51 -36.12
CA VAL A 1030 -6.20 13.42 -36.49
C VAL A 1030 -5.22 13.55 -35.31
N TYR A 1031 -3.92 13.43 -35.58
CA TYR A 1031 -2.86 13.53 -34.58
C TYR A 1031 -2.08 14.83 -34.81
N VAL A 1032 -1.89 15.61 -33.75
CA VAL A 1032 -1.13 16.87 -33.79
C VAL A 1032 -0.05 16.86 -32.71
N ALA A 1033 1.19 17.05 -33.13
CA ALA A 1033 2.32 17.25 -32.24
C ALA A 1033 2.84 18.69 -32.32
N SER A 1034 3.06 19.34 -31.18
CA SER A 1034 3.52 20.72 -31.11
C SER A 1034 4.26 21.02 -29.80
N VAL A 1035 5.26 21.92 -29.88
CA VAL A 1035 6.10 22.32 -28.76
C VAL A 1035 6.16 23.84 -28.59
N ALA A 1036 6.30 24.30 -27.35
CA ALA A 1036 6.40 25.71 -26.97
C ALA A 1036 7.85 26.21 -26.87
N VAL A 1037 8.82 25.31 -26.84
CA VAL A 1037 10.25 25.64 -26.91
C VAL A 1037 10.72 25.82 -28.35
N ALA A 1038 11.90 26.41 -28.52
CA ALA A 1038 12.54 26.50 -29.83
C ALA A 1038 12.79 25.10 -30.44
N SER A 1039 12.73 25.04 -31.77
CA SER A 1039 13.04 23.83 -32.53
C SER A 1039 14.49 23.38 -32.31
N ARG A 1040 14.73 22.08 -32.40
CA ARG A 1040 16.06 21.45 -32.33
C ARG A 1040 16.52 20.99 -33.72
N ASP A 1041 17.61 20.21 -33.75
CA ASP A 1041 18.07 19.53 -34.96
C ASP A 1041 16.92 18.72 -35.59
N LEU A 1042 16.88 18.72 -36.92
CA LEU A 1042 15.81 18.11 -37.69
C LEU A 1042 15.76 16.58 -37.47
N GLU A 1043 14.69 16.07 -36.89
CA GLU A 1043 14.44 14.63 -36.80
C GLU A 1043 13.67 14.10 -38.03
N PRO A 1044 13.82 12.79 -38.37
CA PRO A 1044 13.10 12.17 -39.48
C PRO A 1044 11.59 12.21 -39.29
N SER A 1045 10.85 12.52 -40.36
CA SER A 1045 9.38 12.54 -40.35
C SER A 1045 8.79 11.39 -41.18
N SER A 1046 7.60 10.91 -40.81
CA SER A 1046 6.84 9.98 -41.65
C SER A 1046 6.39 10.63 -42.97
N GLU A 1047 6.77 10.05 -44.10
CA GLU A 1047 6.21 10.41 -45.42
C GLU A 1047 4.80 9.85 -45.62
N LYS A 1048 4.42 8.83 -44.83
CA LYS A 1048 3.15 8.12 -44.93
C LYS A 1048 2.01 8.84 -44.19
N TYR A 1049 2.25 9.24 -42.95
CA TYR A 1049 1.17 9.71 -42.06
C TYR A 1049 1.04 11.25 -42.02
N ASN A 1050 2.12 11.99 -42.24
CA ASN A 1050 2.13 13.43 -42.04
C ASN A 1050 1.47 14.18 -43.20
N ALA A 1051 0.40 14.91 -42.91
CA ALA A 1051 -0.22 15.87 -43.82
C ALA A 1051 0.54 17.21 -43.83
N LEU A 1052 1.15 17.58 -42.71
CA LEU A 1052 2.06 18.72 -42.61
C LEU A 1052 3.14 18.41 -41.58
N HIS A 1053 4.37 18.82 -41.89
CA HIS A 1053 5.50 18.79 -40.98
C HIS A 1053 6.30 20.09 -41.15
N VAL A 1054 6.60 20.78 -40.05
CA VAL A 1054 7.39 22.01 -40.04
C VAL A 1054 8.40 21.96 -38.90
N ASN A 1055 9.68 22.16 -39.19
CA ASN A 1055 10.70 22.32 -38.15
C ASN A 1055 10.68 23.74 -37.58
N THR A 1056 9.69 24.02 -36.76
CA THR A 1056 9.51 25.28 -36.05
C THR A 1056 9.04 25.01 -34.63
N GLY A 1057 9.51 25.81 -33.69
CA GLY A 1057 9.13 25.77 -32.28
C GLY A 1057 8.50 27.08 -31.84
N ALA A 1058 8.39 27.29 -30.52
CA ALA A 1058 7.74 28.47 -29.94
C ALA A 1058 6.29 28.63 -30.44
N LEU A 1059 5.57 27.52 -30.49
CA LEU A 1059 4.21 27.44 -31.00
C LEU A 1059 3.18 27.41 -29.89
N TYR A 1060 1.98 27.89 -30.24
CA TYR A 1060 0.76 27.64 -29.49
C TYR A 1060 -0.39 27.40 -30.46
N GLN A 1061 -1.40 26.69 -29.99
CA GLN A 1061 -2.60 26.37 -30.73
C GLN A 1061 -3.82 26.97 -30.06
N THR A 1062 -4.74 27.49 -30.87
CA THR A 1062 -6.11 27.78 -30.45
C THR A 1062 -7.03 26.74 -31.05
N VAL A 1063 -7.75 26.01 -30.19
CA VAL A 1063 -8.68 24.95 -30.59
C VAL A 1063 -10.09 25.37 -30.23
N GLU A 1064 -10.92 25.65 -31.23
CA GLU A 1064 -12.33 25.99 -31.07
C GLU A 1064 -13.20 24.77 -31.36
N VAL A 1065 -14.03 24.40 -30.40
CA VAL A 1065 -14.92 23.25 -30.48
C VAL A 1065 -16.36 23.74 -30.55
N GLU A 1066 -17.03 23.39 -31.64
CA GLU A 1066 -18.43 23.69 -31.88
C GLU A 1066 -19.28 22.42 -31.92
N SER A 1067 -20.59 22.58 -32.14
CA SER A 1067 -21.51 21.43 -32.28
C SER A 1067 -21.17 20.48 -33.45
N ARG A 1068 -20.47 20.94 -34.49
CA ARG A 1068 -20.24 20.15 -35.72
C ARG A 1068 -18.83 20.21 -36.28
N GLN A 1069 -17.97 21.03 -35.70
CA GLN A 1069 -16.58 21.10 -36.11
C GLN A 1069 -15.64 21.36 -34.93
N ILE A 1070 -14.41 20.90 -35.08
CA ILE A 1070 -13.24 21.38 -34.31
C ILE A 1070 -12.38 22.17 -35.28
N HIS A 1071 -12.10 23.43 -34.97
CA HIS A 1071 -11.22 24.31 -35.74
C HIS A 1071 -9.92 24.51 -34.96
N VAL A 1072 -8.79 24.14 -35.57
CA VAL A 1072 -7.47 24.22 -34.95
C VAL A 1072 -6.62 25.20 -35.75
N VAL A 1073 -6.00 26.16 -35.07
CA VAL A 1073 -5.05 27.11 -35.67
C VAL A 1073 -3.76 27.11 -34.86
N SER A 1074 -2.64 26.79 -35.53
CA SER A 1074 -1.29 26.80 -34.98
C SER A 1074 -0.59 28.10 -35.34
N ARG A 1075 0.00 28.77 -34.35
CA ARG A 1075 0.73 30.04 -34.54
C ARG A 1075 2.09 30.00 -33.86
N ASN A 1076 3.05 30.74 -34.43
CA ASN A 1076 4.33 31.01 -33.80
C ASN A 1076 4.23 32.18 -32.81
N LEU A 1077 5.36 32.49 -32.16
CA LEU A 1077 5.48 33.59 -31.21
C LEU A 1077 5.13 34.97 -31.81
N ASP A 1078 5.43 35.19 -33.10
CA ASP A 1078 5.12 36.44 -33.81
C ASP A 1078 3.63 36.57 -34.17
N GLY A 1079 2.85 35.49 -33.97
CA GLY A 1079 1.43 35.42 -34.31
C GLY A 1079 1.16 34.96 -35.75
N ASP A 1080 2.19 34.62 -36.51
CA ASP A 1080 2.05 34.07 -37.85
C ASP A 1080 1.42 32.68 -37.79
N LYS A 1081 0.52 32.43 -38.73
CA LYS A 1081 -0.18 31.15 -38.85
C LYS A 1081 0.72 30.13 -39.53
N ILE A 1082 1.03 29.05 -38.81
CA ILE A 1082 1.84 27.92 -39.29
C ILE A 1082 0.95 26.87 -39.95
N ASP A 1083 -0.23 26.61 -39.39
CA ASP A 1083 -1.18 25.62 -39.88
C ASP A 1083 -2.61 25.96 -39.46
N GLU A 1084 -3.57 25.44 -40.22
CA GLU A 1084 -5.00 25.58 -39.95
C GLU A 1084 -5.77 24.42 -40.58
N PHE A 1085 -6.63 23.78 -39.79
CA PHE A 1085 -7.49 22.70 -40.28
C PHE A 1085 -8.79 22.60 -39.48
N ILE A 1086 -9.76 21.89 -40.06
CA ILE A 1086 -11.09 21.70 -39.49
C ILE A 1086 -11.45 20.20 -39.53
N ILE A 1087 -11.85 19.65 -38.39
CA ILE A 1087 -12.45 18.30 -38.28
C ILE A 1087 -13.97 18.46 -38.29
N ARG A 1088 -14.71 17.70 -39.10
CA ARG A 1088 -16.18 17.82 -39.23
C ARG A 1088 -16.91 16.51 -38.92
N LYS A 1089 -18.06 16.59 -38.23
CA LYS A 1089 -19.01 15.47 -38.06
C LYS A 1089 -20.31 15.68 -38.87
N GLY A 1090 -20.77 14.64 -39.56
CA GLY A 1090 -21.98 14.67 -40.39
C GLY A 1090 -23.30 14.65 -39.59
N VAL A 1091 -24.41 15.03 -40.25
CA VAL A 1091 -25.76 15.02 -39.66
C VAL A 1091 -26.17 13.58 -39.31
N GLY A 1092 -26.53 13.33 -38.05
CA GLY A 1092 -26.93 12.00 -37.58
C GLY A 1092 -25.79 11.07 -37.13
N ALA A 1093 -24.54 11.57 -37.09
CA ALA A 1093 -23.48 10.87 -36.36
C ALA A 1093 -23.92 10.75 -34.89
N LYS A 1094 -24.10 9.51 -34.41
CA LYS A 1094 -24.31 9.25 -32.98
C LYS A 1094 -23.12 9.83 -32.19
N PRO A 1095 -23.37 10.31 -30.95
CA PRO A 1095 -22.29 10.59 -30.02
C PRO A 1095 -21.31 9.43 -29.91
#